data_AF-A0AAD8K4H2-F1
#
_entry.id   AF-A0AAD8K4H2-F1
#
_cell.length_a   1.000
_cell.length_b   1.000
_cell.length_c   1.000
_cell.angle_alpha   90.00
_cell.angle_beta   90.00
_cell.angle_gamma   90.00
#
_symmetry.space_group_name_H-M   'P 1'
#
loop_
_entity.id
_entity.type
_entity.pdbx_description
1 polymer ?
#
loop_
_entity_poly.entity_id
_entity_poly.type
_entity_poly.pdbx_seq_one_letter_code
_entity_poly.pdbx_strand_id
1 'polypeptide(L)'
;MAKSYTTVHLSRVRLCSYSSLQTCFFPLFRPTLQSIIDFVMGKMIQVVLGLSLVVGFLVLSSVDEVTSHGDHPFAKIGIHQVTFALTDAAYVKASPSVLGSKDRSSEWVVVHVSNLNPSIDDWIGVFSPANFSDSTCLPENSRVSPPYLCSAPIKYQYANYTNPNYKVTGEASLKLQLINQRSDFSFALFTGGLSTPKLVAVSNTVAFENPNAPNYPRLAQGKTWDEMTITWTSGYGINEAEPFVEWGKIGGDQRHSFAGTLTFDRNSMCGAPARTVGWRDPGYIHTSFLKDLWPNQEYTYKLGHKLLNGTIIWSQAHQFKSSPYPGQDSLQRVIIFGDMGKDEADGSNEYNNFQPGSLNTTKQLIDDLENIDIVFHIGDICYANGYLSQWDQFTSQIEPIASVVPYMTANGNHERDWPNSGSFYENNDSGGECGVVAQTMFHVPTVNKDKFWYSTDYGMFRFCIADSEHDWREGSEQYKFIEQCFASVDRQKQPWLIFIAHRVLGYSSSLFYVVEGSFGEPMGRDSLQKLWQKYKVDIAVYGHAHNYERTCPVYENICMNDGKNHYKGSLNGTIHVVAGGGGADLTPFAPFKTTWSVFRDYDYGFLKLTAFNHSTLLFEYKKSRDGNVYDSFTISRDYRDILSCTFDSCSSTTLAS
;
A
#
# COMPACT_ATOMS: atom_id res chain seq x y z
N MET A 1 -42.28 -21.43 57.27
CA MET A 1 -43.75 -21.39 57.05
C MET A 1 -43.91 -21.52 55.53
N ALA A 2 -44.44 -22.61 54.96
CA ALA A 2 -45.83 -23.11 55.00
C ALA A 2 -46.77 -22.23 54.14
N LYS A 3 -47.59 -22.74 53.20
CA LYS A 3 -47.83 -24.11 52.67
C LYS A 3 -48.37 -23.99 51.20
N SER A 4 -48.09 -24.93 50.28
CA SER A 4 -48.97 -26.04 49.81
C SER A 4 -50.28 -25.56 49.11
N TYR A 5 -50.71 -26.10 47.96
CA TYR A 5 -51.04 -27.53 47.75
C TYR A 5 -50.98 -28.10 46.32
N THR A 6 -50.84 -29.43 46.27
CA THR A 6 -50.98 -30.39 45.14
C THR A 6 -51.93 -31.54 45.55
N THR A 7 -52.42 -32.48 44.74
CA THR A 7 -52.03 -32.88 43.35
C THR A 7 -53.18 -32.65 42.35
N VAL A 8 -53.89 -33.58 41.65
CA VAL A 8 -54.03 -35.05 41.61
C VAL A 8 -54.18 -35.42 40.10
N HIS A 9 -53.31 -36.22 39.47
CA HIS A 9 -53.30 -37.71 39.38
C HIS A 9 -54.56 -38.31 38.70
N LEU A 10 -54.52 -39.35 37.85
CA LEU A 10 -53.53 -40.37 37.39
C LEU A 10 -53.76 -40.60 35.85
N SER A 11 -53.07 -41.41 35.02
CA SER A 11 -52.16 -42.58 35.07
C SER A 11 -51.40 -42.69 33.70
N ARG A 12 -50.55 -43.66 33.31
CA ARG A 12 -49.52 -44.58 33.90
C ARG A 12 -48.89 -45.42 32.74
N VAL A 13 -47.69 -46.01 32.94
CA VAL A 13 -47.13 -47.24 32.26
C VAL A 13 -46.69 -47.12 30.77
N ARG A 14 -45.51 -47.60 30.27
CA ARG A 14 -44.23 -48.11 30.86
C ARG A 14 -43.08 -48.09 29.81
N LEU A 15 -41.81 -47.95 30.27
CA LEU A 15 -40.56 -48.76 30.06
C LEU A 15 -40.42 -49.65 28.79
N CYS A 16 -39.26 -49.96 28.16
CA CYS A 16 -37.79 -49.69 28.31
C CYS A 16 -37.02 -50.42 27.14
N SER A 17 -35.68 -50.40 26.91
CA SER A 17 -34.58 -49.39 27.02
C SER A 17 -33.20 -50.04 26.66
N TYR A 18 -32.14 -49.21 26.47
CA TYR A 18 -30.67 -49.52 26.59
C TYR A 18 -29.85 -50.15 25.41
N SER A 19 -28.53 -49.81 25.42
CA SER A 19 -27.34 -50.47 24.79
C SER A 19 -27.08 -50.34 23.26
N SER A 20 -25.87 -50.62 22.75
CA SER A 20 -24.58 -49.89 22.91
C SER A 20 -23.40 -50.48 22.09
N LEU A 21 -22.52 -49.61 21.55
CA LEU A 21 -21.07 -49.80 21.25
C LEU A 21 -20.55 -50.72 20.11
N GLN A 22 -19.46 -50.22 19.49
CA GLN A 22 -18.26 -50.91 18.94
C GLN A 22 -18.24 -51.66 17.57
N THR A 23 -17.71 -50.97 16.55
CA THR A 23 -16.50 -51.29 15.75
C THR A 23 -16.19 -52.73 15.27
N CYS A 24 -15.87 -52.89 13.97
CA CYS A 24 -14.59 -53.51 13.52
C CYS A 24 -14.25 -53.38 12.00
N PHE A 25 -12.96 -53.19 11.72
CA PHE A 25 -12.15 -53.51 10.52
C PHE A 25 -12.46 -53.06 9.06
N PHE A 26 -11.47 -52.35 8.50
CA PHE A 26 -11.02 -52.28 7.09
C PHE A 26 -10.30 -53.61 6.68
N PRO A 27 -9.90 -53.90 5.39
CA PRO A 27 -9.40 -52.94 4.39
C PRO A 27 -9.65 -53.18 2.88
N LEU A 28 -9.20 -52.19 2.07
CA LEU A 28 -8.65 -52.26 0.70
C LEU A 28 -9.43 -53.01 -0.41
N PHE A 29 -9.82 -52.28 -1.47
CA PHE A 29 -9.19 -52.40 -2.81
C PHE A 29 -9.62 -51.25 -3.76
N ARG A 30 -8.70 -50.82 -4.64
CA ARG A 30 -8.91 -50.05 -5.89
C ARG A 30 -8.31 -50.93 -7.01
N PRO A 31 -8.84 -50.95 -8.25
CA PRO A 31 -8.58 -49.82 -9.15
C PRO A 31 -9.58 -49.55 -10.31
N THR A 32 -9.32 -48.42 -10.97
CA THR A 32 -9.53 -48.10 -12.41
C THR A 32 -10.92 -47.99 -13.04
N LEU A 33 -11.02 -46.93 -13.84
CA LEU A 33 -12.01 -46.59 -14.85
C LEU A 33 -11.88 -47.49 -16.09
N GLN A 34 -12.98 -48.08 -16.60
CA GLN A 34 -13.41 -48.04 -18.02
C GLN A 34 -14.74 -48.81 -18.24
N SER A 35 -15.51 -48.39 -19.25
CA SER A 35 -16.61 -49.12 -19.92
C SER A 35 -17.77 -49.70 -19.08
N ILE A 36 -18.90 -48.98 -19.08
CA ILE A 36 -20.15 -49.53 -19.64
C ILE A 36 -20.61 -48.56 -20.75
N ILE A 37 -21.02 -49.11 -21.88
CA ILE A 37 -21.51 -48.42 -23.08
C ILE A 37 -22.80 -49.12 -23.54
N ASP A 38 -23.64 -48.39 -24.28
CA ASP A 38 -24.85 -48.81 -24.99
C ASP A 38 -26.05 -49.34 -24.18
N PHE A 39 -27.11 -48.52 -24.16
CA PHE A 39 -28.42 -49.00 -24.61
C PHE A 39 -29.20 -47.90 -25.37
N VAL A 40 -29.67 -48.24 -26.59
CA VAL A 40 -30.53 -47.48 -27.53
C VAL A 40 -29.88 -46.36 -28.36
N MET A 41 -30.03 -46.47 -29.69
CA MET A 41 -29.58 -45.51 -30.74
C MET A 41 -30.74 -45.09 -31.67
N GLY A 42 -30.52 -44.02 -32.47
CA GLY A 42 -31.14 -43.82 -33.80
C GLY A 42 -31.81 -42.45 -33.99
N LYS A 43 -31.77 -41.79 -35.16
CA LYS A 43 -31.14 -42.04 -36.49
C LYS A 43 -30.74 -40.67 -37.09
N MET A 44 -29.51 -40.46 -37.59
CA MET A 44 -28.98 -40.72 -38.96
C MET A 44 -29.27 -39.61 -40.01
N ILE A 45 -28.38 -39.46 -41.01
CA ILE A 45 -28.21 -38.27 -41.89
C ILE A 45 -28.06 -38.68 -43.38
N GLN A 46 -28.56 -37.87 -44.34
CA GLN A 46 -28.08 -37.55 -45.72
C GLN A 46 -29.24 -36.90 -46.53
N VAL A 47 -29.09 -36.06 -47.56
CA VAL A 47 -28.64 -36.31 -48.97
C VAL A 47 -28.52 -34.91 -49.66
N VAL A 48 -27.34 -34.41 -50.06
CA VAL A 48 -26.68 -34.41 -51.41
C VAL A 48 -26.98 -33.20 -52.36
N LEU A 49 -25.86 -32.56 -52.78
CA LEU A 49 -25.52 -31.71 -53.94
C LEU A 49 -26.56 -30.78 -54.63
N GLY A 50 -26.14 -29.51 -54.75
CA GLY A 50 -26.81 -28.43 -55.47
C GLY A 50 -26.62 -28.35 -57.00
N LEU A 51 -27.19 -27.30 -57.59
CA LEU A 51 -27.09 -26.98 -59.02
C LEU A 51 -27.20 -25.45 -59.28
N SER A 52 -26.39 -25.02 -60.24
CA SER A 52 -25.84 -23.70 -60.57
C SER A 52 -26.77 -22.57 -61.11
N LEU A 53 -26.28 -21.33 -60.96
CA LEU A 53 -26.26 -20.19 -61.92
C LEU A 53 -27.42 -19.16 -62.07
N VAL A 54 -26.99 -17.87 -62.11
CA VAL A 54 -27.39 -16.74 -63.01
C VAL A 54 -28.50 -15.74 -62.63
N VAL A 55 -28.06 -14.48 -62.37
CA VAL A 55 -28.68 -13.14 -62.65
C VAL A 55 -30.03 -12.79 -61.98
N GLY A 56 -30.31 -11.55 -61.53
CA GLY A 56 -29.44 -10.36 -61.34
C GLY A 56 -30.18 -9.01 -61.45
N PHE A 57 -29.92 -8.10 -60.50
CA PHE A 57 -30.28 -6.67 -60.44
C PHE A 57 -31.78 -6.22 -60.45
N LEU A 58 -32.19 -5.60 -59.32
CA LEU A 58 -33.19 -4.50 -59.20
C LEU A 58 -34.70 -4.89 -59.42
N VAL A 59 -35.72 -4.28 -58.78
CA VAL A 59 -35.76 -3.15 -57.81
C VAL A 59 -37.04 -3.15 -56.92
N LEU A 60 -36.94 -2.49 -55.75
CA LEU A 60 -37.98 -1.91 -54.86
C LEU A 60 -39.07 -2.77 -54.14
N SER A 61 -39.11 -2.53 -52.82
CA SER A 61 -40.27 -2.27 -51.95
C SER A 61 -41.38 -3.33 -51.70
N SER A 62 -41.23 -4.04 -50.58
CA SER A 62 -42.23 -4.01 -49.49
C SER A 62 -41.49 -4.20 -48.15
N VAL A 63 -41.96 -3.57 -47.07
CA VAL A 63 -41.33 -3.64 -45.74
C VAL A 63 -42.22 -4.48 -44.81
N ASP A 64 -41.62 -5.44 -44.11
CA ASP A 64 -42.17 -6.06 -42.91
C ASP A 64 -41.20 -5.82 -41.75
N GLU A 65 -41.73 -5.65 -40.54
CA GLU A 65 -40.95 -5.27 -39.35
C GLU A 65 -40.16 -6.44 -38.75
N VAL A 66 -38.89 -6.20 -38.40
CA VAL A 66 -38.15 -7.03 -37.44
C VAL A 66 -37.53 -6.11 -36.40
N THR A 67 -38.02 -6.20 -35.17
CA THR A 67 -37.63 -5.34 -34.05
C THR A 67 -36.29 -5.78 -33.44
N SER A 68 -35.19 -5.16 -33.90
CA SER A 68 -33.89 -5.28 -33.25
C SER A 68 -33.84 -4.42 -31.98
N HIS A 69 -33.53 -5.03 -30.82
CA HIS A 69 -33.19 -4.29 -29.60
C HIS A 69 -31.79 -3.68 -29.74
N GLY A 70 -31.72 -2.45 -30.26
CA GLY A 70 -30.48 -1.70 -30.45
C GLY A 70 -30.19 -0.73 -29.31
N ASP A 71 -29.45 -1.16 -28.29
CA ASP A 71 -28.73 -0.26 -27.39
C ASP A 71 -27.28 -0.11 -27.88
N HIS A 72 -27.04 0.94 -28.66
CA HIS A 72 -25.73 1.23 -29.25
C HIS A 72 -24.86 2.00 -28.23
N PRO A 73 -23.59 1.63 -27.96
CA PRO A 73 -22.77 2.20 -26.87
C PRO A 73 -22.47 3.72 -26.89
N PHE A 74 -23.02 4.48 -27.83
CA PHE A 74 -22.84 5.94 -27.95
C PHE A 74 -24.13 6.75 -27.74
N ALA A 75 -25.28 6.08 -27.55
CA ALA A 75 -26.60 6.73 -27.51
C ALA A 75 -26.96 7.39 -26.15
N LYS A 76 -26.00 8.07 -25.49
CA LYS A 76 -26.26 8.82 -24.24
C LYS A 76 -25.27 9.95 -23.89
N ILE A 77 -24.58 10.53 -24.89
CA ILE A 77 -23.83 11.78 -24.67
C ILE A 77 -24.84 12.94 -24.53
N GLY A 78 -25.00 13.44 -23.30
CA GLY A 78 -25.84 14.61 -23.02
C GLY A 78 -25.15 15.92 -23.42
N ILE A 79 -25.18 16.28 -24.70
CA ILE A 79 -24.55 17.52 -25.23
C ILE A 79 -25.41 18.75 -24.88
N HIS A 80 -25.55 19.04 -23.58
CA HIS A 80 -26.19 20.24 -23.05
C HIS A 80 -25.28 20.86 -21.99
N GLN A 81 -24.88 22.12 -22.23
CA GLN A 81 -23.84 22.88 -21.49
C GLN A 81 -22.39 22.44 -21.69
N VAL A 82 -21.92 22.43 -22.95
CA VAL A 82 -20.48 22.65 -23.23
C VAL A 82 -20.30 24.11 -23.66
N THR A 83 -19.92 24.97 -22.71
CA THR A 83 -19.57 26.38 -23.00
C THR A 83 -18.08 26.51 -23.24
N PHE A 84 -17.63 26.29 -24.49
CA PHE A 84 -16.27 26.62 -24.89
C PHE A 84 -16.03 28.13 -24.72
N ALA A 85 -15.21 28.48 -23.73
CA ALA A 85 -14.80 29.85 -23.41
C ALA A 85 -13.29 30.06 -23.64
N LEU A 86 -12.70 29.30 -24.58
CA LEU A 86 -11.42 29.64 -25.17
C LEU A 86 -11.55 31.01 -25.83
N THR A 87 -10.89 32.01 -25.26
CA THR A 87 -10.93 33.40 -25.73
C THR A 87 -9.50 33.89 -25.95
N ASP A 88 -9.31 34.77 -26.94
CA ASP A 88 -8.02 35.46 -27.16
C ASP A 88 -7.62 36.42 -26.00
N ALA A 89 -8.40 36.40 -24.91
CA ALA A 89 -8.27 37.19 -23.70
C ALA A 89 -7.62 36.43 -22.52
N ALA A 90 -7.23 35.17 -22.72
CA ALA A 90 -6.47 34.39 -21.75
C ALA A 90 -5.39 33.52 -22.44
N TYR A 91 -4.24 33.33 -21.79
CA TYR A 91 -3.22 32.39 -22.26
C TYR A 91 -2.52 31.68 -21.09
N VAL A 92 -2.05 30.47 -21.36
CA VAL A 92 -1.09 29.74 -20.51
C VAL A 92 0.11 29.36 -21.36
N LYS A 93 1.32 29.47 -20.84
CA LYS A 93 2.54 29.06 -21.54
C LYS A 93 3.55 28.44 -20.59
N ALA A 94 4.03 27.25 -20.94
CA ALA A 94 4.94 26.47 -20.10
C ALA A 94 6.33 26.39 -20.71
N SER A 95 7.38 26.55 -19.90
CA SER A 95 8.77 26.54 -20.36
C SER A 95 9.73 25.97 -19.30
N PRO A 96 10.79 25.22 -19.68
CA PRO A 96 11.08 24.74 -21.04
C PRO A 96 10.05 23.71 -21.54
N SER A 97 10.05 23.42 -22.85
CA SER A 97 9.13 22.44 -23.48
C SER A 97 9.67 21.00 -23.50
N VAL A 98 10.95 20.82 -23.20
CA VAL A 98 11.61 19.52 -23.03
C VAL A 98 12.28 19.51 -21.65
N LEU A 99 12.10 18.42 -20.91
CA LEU A 99 12.59 18.20 -19.55
C LEU A 99 13.49 16.96 -19.49
N GLY A 100 14.14 16.73 -18.36
CA GLY A 100 14.88 15.50 -18.09
C GLY A 100 16.32 15.53 -18.58
N SER A 101 16.82 16.69 -19.03
CA SER A 101 18.14 16.79 -19.64
C SER A 101 19.25 16.29 -18.68
N LYS A 102 20.11 15.40 -19.19
CA LYS A 102 21.06 14.60 -18.39
C LYS A 102 20.36 13.60 -17.45
N ASP A 103 19.43 12.82 -18.01
CA ASP A 103 18.79 11.65 -17.39
C ASP A 103 18.07 11.96 -16.06
N ARG A 104 17.46 13.15 -15.97
CA ARG A 104 16.77 13.61 -14.75
C ARG A 104 15.33 13.08 -14.66
N SER A 105 15.00 12.44 -13.54
CA SER A 105 13.66 11.97 -13.19
C SER A 105 12.71 13.08 -12.68
N SER A 106 13.19 14.31 -12.47
CA SER A 106 12.36 15.50 -12.20
C SER A 106 13.02 16.81 -12.67
N GLU A 107 12.21 17.81 -13.02
CA GLU A 107 12.69 19.14 -13.45
C GLU A 107 11.64 20.25 -13.20
N TRP A 108 12.10 21.50 -13.09
CA TRP A 108 11.25 22.67 -12.83
C TRP A 108 10.74 23.31 -14.12
N VAL A 109 9.42 23.50 -14.20
CA VAL A 109 8.72 24.23 -15.27
C VAL A 109 8.24 25.58 -14.75
N VAL A 110 8.43 26.63 -15.55
CA VAL A 110 7.80 27.94 -15.34
C VAL A 110 6.55 28.03 -16.21
N VAL A 111 5.40 28.21 -15.55
CA VAL A 111 4.09 28.38 -16.19
C VAL A 111 3.69 29.84 -16.08
N HIS A 112 3.65 30.54 -17.21
CA HIS A 112 3.12 31.89 -17.32
C HIS A 112 1.62 31.86 -17.63
N VAL A 113 0.88 32.76 -17.00
CA VAL A 113 -0.59 32.79 -17.01
C VAL A 113 -1.06 34.22 -17.21
N SER A 114 -2.01 34.43 -18.11
CA SER A 114 -2.73 35.70 -18.26
C SER A 114 -4.23 35.46 -18.43
N ASN A 115 -5.04 36.32 -17.80
CA ASN A 115 -6.49 36.40 -17.97
C ASN A 115 -6.94 37.85 -17.84
N LEU A 116 -7.61 38.40 -18.86
CA LEU A 116 -8.14 39.77 -18.80
C LEU A 116 -9.34 39.94 -17.84
N ASN A 117 -9.95 38.84 -17.37
CA ASN A 117 -11.03 38.83 -16.39
C ASN A 117 -10.66 37.93 -15.17
N PRO A 118 -9.62 38.29 -14.40
CA PRO A 118 -9.07 37.41 -13.37
C PRO A 118 -9.96 37.34 -12.12
N SER A 119 -10.08 36.14 -11.55
CA SER A 119 -10.72 35.92 -10.25
C SER A 119 -9.75 35.37 -9.19
N ILE A 120 -10.15 35.41 -7.92
CA ILE A 120 -9.35 34.85 -6.82
C ILE A 120 -9.41 33.32 -6.75
N ASP A 121 -10.38 32.70 -7.42
CA ASP A 121 -10.59 31.26 -7.53
C ASP A 121 -10.17 30.69 -8.90
N ASP A 122 -9.44 31.47 -9.71
CA ASP A 122 -8.78 30.99 -10.93
C ASP A 122 -7.63 30.04 -10.57
N TRP A 123 -7.50 28.94 -11.30
CA TRP A 123 -6.50 27.90 -11.00
C TRP A 123 -5.91 27.24 -12.25
N ILE A 124 -4.64 26.81 -12.12
CA ILE A 124 -3.92 26.03 -13.12
C ILE A 124 -3.97 24.56 -12.74
N GLY A 125 -4.47 23.72 -13.64
CA GLY A 125 -4.32 22.25 -13.57
C GLY A 125 -3.15 21.76 -14.40
N VAL A 126 -2.39 20.80 -13.87
CA VAL A 126 -1.36 20.03 -14.58
C VAL A 126 -1.98 18.70 -15.01
N PHE A 127 -1.97 18.38 -16.30
CA PHE A 127 -2.54 17.13 -16.83
C PHE A 127 -1.47 16.32 -17.55
N SER A 128 -1.47 15.00 -17.34
CA SER A 128 -0.65 14.04 -18.07
C SER A 128 -1.42 12.73 -18.25
N PRO A 129 -1.78 12.32 -19.49
CA PRO A 129 -1.37 12.90 -20.78
C PRO A 129 -1.81 14.35 -21.03
N ALA A 130 -1.13 15.02 -21.96
CA ALA A 130 -1.43 16.40 -22.36
C ALA A 130 -2.78 16.55 -23.10
N ASN A 131 -3.33 15.45 -23.61
CA ASN A 131 -4.67 15.40 -24.20
C ASN A 131 -5.67 14.95 -23.13
N PHE A 132 -6.22 15.92 -22.38
CA PHE A 132 -7.15 15.71 -21.27
C PHE A 132 -8.59 16.12 -21.63
N SER A 133 -9.56 15.60 -20.87
CA SER A 133 -10.98 16.00 -20.97
C SER A 133 -11.35 16.99 -19.87
N ASP A 134 -11.69 18.22 -20.25
CA ASP A 134 -12.23 19.27 -19.39
C ASP A 134 -13.72 19.11 -19.05
N SER A 135 -14.41 18.16 -19.70
CA SER A 135 -15.82 17.85 -19.43
C SER A 135 -16.06 17.43 -17.98
N THR A 136 -17.19 17.85 -17.41
CA THR A 136 -17.58 17.52 -16.03
C THR A 136 -18.00 16.06 -15.89
N CYS A 137 -17.35 15.31 -15.01
CA CYS A 137 -17.78 13.98 -14.57
C CYS A 137 -18.30 14.07 -13.13
N LEU A 138 -19.61 13.84 -12.96
CA LEU A 138 -20.27 13.93 -11.65
C LEU A 138 -19.79 12.83 -10.69
N PRO A 139 -19.68 13.12 -9.37
CA PRO A 139 -19.19 12.16 -8.39
C PRO A 139 -20.14 10.97 -8.23
N GLU A 140 -19.60 9.76 -8.40
CA GLU A 140 -20.32 8.48 -8.24
C GLU A 140 -20.44 8.05 -6.77
N ASN A 141 -19.51 8.48 -5.92
CA ASN A 141 -19.45 8.15 -4.49
C ASN A 141 -18.61 9.19 -3.72
N SER A 142 -18.46 9.02 -2.40
CA SER A 142 -17.76 9.95 -1.50
C SER A 142 -16.24 10.07 -1.68
N ARG A 143 -15.60 9.17 -2.43
CA ARG A 143 -14.15 9.22 -2.74
C ARG A 143 -13.86 10.02 -4.01
N VAL A 144 -14.86 10.23 -4.87
CA VAL A 144 -14.75 11.14 -6.02
C VAL A 144 -14.86 12.59 -5.54
N SER A 145 -13.73 13.29 -5.49
CA SER A 145 -13.59 14.65 -4.97
C SER A 145 -13.53 15.70 -6.08
N PRO A 146 -13.79 17.00 -5.78
CA PRO A 146 -13.53 18.08 -6.72
C PRO A 146 -12.01 18.29 -6.92
N PRO A 147 -11.54 18.79 -8.09
CA PRO A 147 -12.35 19.21 -9.23
C PRO A 147 -12.96 18.04 -10.01
N TYR A 148 -14.23 18.18 -10.39
CA TYR A 148 -15.05 17.12 -11.01
C TYR A 148 -14.83 16.98 -12.52
N LEU A 149 -13.58 16.85 -12.97
CA LEU A 149 -13.21 16.70 -14.37
C LEU A 149 -13.15 15.21 -14.77
N CYS A 150 -13.52 14.89 -16.01
CA CYS A 150 -13.42 13.53 -16.55
C CYS A 150 -11.98 13.04 -16.77
N SER A 151 -11.00 13.95 -16.75
CA SER A 151 -9.59 13.64 -16.54
C SER A 151 -9.12 14.33 -15.29
N ALA A 152 -8.74 13.57 -14.26
CA ALA A 152 -8.08 14.13 -13.08
C ALA A 152 -6.77 14.83 -13.47
N PRO A 153 -6.54 16.11 -13.09
CA PRO A 153 -5.20 16.66 -13.08
C PRO A 153 -4.28 15.88 -12.14
N ILE A 154 -3.00 15.82 -12.49
CA ILE A 154 -1.92 15.31 -11.64
C ILE A 154 -1.85 16.12 -10.34
N LYS A 155 -1.87 17.46 -10.49
CA LYS A 155 -1.92 18.45 -9.41
C LYS A 155 -2.45 19.79 -9.94
N TYR A 156 -2.76 20.72 -9.05
CA TYR A 156 -3.31 22.03 -9.38
C TYR A 156 -2.88 23.13 -8.38
N GLN A 157 -2.90 24.38 -8.82
CA GLN A 157 -2.58 25.52 -7.95
C GLN A 157 -3.37 26.77 -8.37
N TYR A 158 -3.78 27.58 -7.39
CA TYR A 158 -4.44 28.87 -7.65
C TYR A 158 -3.48 29.84 -8.36
N ALA A 159 -3.99 30.58 -9.34
CA ALA A 159 -3.17 31.52 -10.14
C ALA A 159 -2.57 32.65 -9.28
N ASN A 160 -3.16 32.96 -8.12
CA ASN A 160 -2.68 33.96 -7.18
C ASN A 160 -1.57 33.49 -6.22
N TYR A 161 -1.20 32.20 -6.22
CA TYR A 161 -0.31 31.60 -5.22
C TYR A 161 1.05 32.30 -5.11
N THR A 162 1.71 32.60 -6.23
CA THR A 162 2.97 33.37 -6.27
C THR A 162 2.75 34.88 -6.43
N ASN A 163 1.57 35.31 -6.89
CA ASN A 163 1.23 36.71 -7.12
C ASN A 163 -0.13 37.08 -6.49
N PRO A 164 -0.16 37.60 -5.25
CA PRO A 164 -1.38 38.09 -4.61
C PRO A 164 -2.11 39.21 -5.38
N ASN A 165 -1.44 39.87 -6.33
CA ASN A 165 -2.02 40.90 -7.19
C ASN A 165 -2.65 40.35 -8.48
N TYR A 166 -2.62 39.03 -8.73
CA TYR A 166 -3.22 38.40 -9.92
C TYR A 166 -4.65 38.89 -10.21
N LYS A 167 -5.49 38.98 -9.17
CA LYS A 167 -6.88 39.50 -9.21
C LYS A 167 -7.03 40.96 -9.71
N VAL A 168 -5.92 41.68 -9.90
CA VAL A 168 -5.87 43.06 -10.40
C VAL A 168 -5.07 43.12 -11.70
N THR A 169 -4.01 42.32 -11.83
CA THR A 169 -3.08 42.35 -12.96
C THR A 169 -3.43 41.42 -14.11
N GLY A 170 -4.21 40.37 -13.87
CA GLY A 170 -4.44 39.28 -14.84
C GLY A 170 -3.25 38.33 -15.02
N GLU A 171 -2.04 38.78 -14.71
CA GLU A 171 -0.78 38.06 -14.93
C GLU A 171 -0.30 37.27 -13.69
N ALA A 172 0.19 36.05 -13.89
CA ALA A 172 0.89 35.24 -12.89
C ALA A 172 2.01 34.37 -13.49
N SER A 173 2.89 33.88 -12.61
CA SER A 173 3.95 32.93 -12.98
C SER A 173 4.14 31.91 -11.85
N LEU A 174 3.76 30.67 -12.11
CA LEU A 174 3.97 29.54 -11.20
C LEU A 174 5.29 28.84 -11.56
N LYS A 175 6.00 28.35 -10.55
CA LYS A 175 7.11 27.40 -10.72
C LYS A 175 6.65 26.06 -10.17
N LEU A 176 6.60 25.05 -11.02
CA LEU A 176 6.12 23.72 -10.68
C LEU A 176 7.22 22.71 -10.96
N GLN A 177 7.49 21.81 -10.02
CA GLN A 177 8.40 20.68 -10.23
C GLN A 177 7.59 19.51 -10.80
N LEU A 178 7.97 19.03 -11.98
CA LEU A 178 7.38 17.83 -12.58
C LEU A 178 8.29 16.62 -12.39
N ILE A 179 7.68 15.44 -12.32
CA ILE A 179 8.37 14.15 -12.27
C ILE A 179 8.15 13.37 -13.58
N ASN A 180 9.11 12.54 -13.98
CA ASN A 180 9.05 11.72 -15.18
C ASN A 180 8.20 10.45 -14.98
N GLN A 181 6.88 10.64 -14.92
CA GLN A 181 5.90 9.57 -14.74
C GLN A 181 5.27 9.09 -16.06
N ARG A 182 6.03 9.03 -17.16
CA ARG A 182 5.56 8.69 -18.53
C ARG A 182 4.61 9.73 -19.13
N SER A 183 4.38 9.61 -20.44
CA SER A 183 3.61 10.57 -21.25
C SER A 183 4.19 11.99 -21.27
N ASP A 184 3.46 12.88 -21.92
CA ASP A 184 3.61 14.33 -21.94
C ASP A 184 2.70 15.03 -20.92
N PHE A 185 2.82 16.36 -20.84
CA PHE A 185 2.11 17.24 -19.93
C PHE A 185 1.49 18.45 -20.65
N SER A 186 0.32 18.90 -20.17
CA SER A 186 -0.29 20.19 -20.51
C SER A 186 -0.71 20.94 -19.25
N PHE A 187 -0.70 22.27 -19.31
CA PHE A 187 -1.16 23.16 -18.25
C PHE A 187 -2.40 23.91 -18.73
N ALA A 188 -3.45 23.95 -17.92
CA ALA A 188 -4.72 24.56 -18.30
C ALA A 188 -5.25 25.50 -17.22
N LEU A 189 -5.73 26.67 -17.63
CA LEU A 189 -6.32 27.67 -16.74
C LEU A 189 -7.84 27.50 -16.71
N PHE A 190 -8.37 27.43 -15.50
CA PHE A 190 -9.79 27.40 -15.19
C PHE A 190 -10.22 28.61 -14.38
N THR A 191 -11.45 29.04 -14.59
CA THR A 191 -12.17 30.02 -13.77
C THR A 191 -13.30 29.34 -13.00
N GLY A 192 -13.82 29.95 -11.92
CA GLY A 192 -14.96 29.41 -11.17
C GLY A 192 -14.62 28.30 -10.16
N GLY A 193 -13.37 28.26 -9.70
CA GLY A 193 -12.91 27.38 -8.62
C GLY A 193 -12.89 25.89 -8.97
N LEU A 194 -12.62 25.07 -7.96
CA LEU A 194 -12.58 23.60 -8.11
C LEU A 194 -13.98 23.00 -8.24
N SER A 195 -15.01 23.65 -7.70
CA SER A 195 -16.40 23.13 -7.66
C SER A 195 -17.16 23.32 -8.98
N THR A 196 -16.87 24.40 -9.73
CA THR A 196 -17.54 24.74 -10.99
C THR A 196 -16.54 25.22 -12.06
N PRO A 197 -15.49 24.43 -12.35
CA PRO A 197 -14.39 24.86 -13.20
C PRO A 197 -14.83 25.07 -14.65
N LYS A 198 -14.32 26.13 -15.27
CA LYS A 198 -14.52 26.43 -16.70
C LYS A 198 -13.18 26.70 -17.37
N LEU A 199 -12.82 25.87 -18.33
CA LEU A 199 -11.60 26.01 -19.11
C LEU A 199 -11.62 27.31 -19.93
N VAL A 200 -10.55 28.11 -19.80
CA VAL A 200 -10.39 29.37 -20.56
C VAL A 200 -9.13 29.41 -21.42
N ALA A 201 -8.07 28.66 -21.07
CA ALA A 201 -6.86 28.54 -21.88
C ALA A 201 -6.08 27.24 -21.59
N VAL A 202 -5.36 26.72 -22.60
CA VAL A 202 -4.46 25.56 -22.52
C VAL A 202 -3.09 25.95 -23.05
N SER A 203 -2.02 25.42 -22.45
CA SER A 203 -0.64 25.70 -22.84
C SER A 203 -0.14 24.87 -24.03
N ASN A 204 1.07 25.19 -24.48
CA ASN A 204 1.89 24.23 -25.21
C ASN A 204 2.13 22.96 -24.37
N THR A 205 2.29 21.82 -25.05
CA THR A 205 2.78 20.57 -24.45
C THR A 205 4.19 20.75 -23.89
N VAL A 206 4.51 19.98 -22.85
CA VAL A 206 5.85 19.79 -22.27
C VAL A 206 6.07 18.29 -22.08
N ALA A 207 7.27 17.76 -22.34
CA ALA A 207 7.57 16.34 -22.15
C ALA A 207 9.00 16.12 -21.66
N PHE A 208 9.27 14.99 -21.01
CA PHE A 208 10.64 14.54 -20.75
C PHE A 208 11.31 14.04 -22.05
N GLU A 209 12.63 14.18 -22.16
CA GLU A 209 13.43 13.74 -23.33
C GLU A 209 13.28 12.22 -23.58
N ASN A 210 13.14 11.44 -22.51
CA ASN A 210 12.66 10.07 -22.55
C ASN A 210 11.56 9.84 -21.49
N PRO A 211 10.27 9.90 -21.86
CA PRO A 211 9.17 9.63 -20.93
C PRO A 211 9.13 8.19 -20.42
N ASN A 212 9.73 7.25 -21.18
CA ASN A 212 9.67 5.82 -20.88
C ASN A 212 10.85 5.34 -20.00
N ALA A 213 11.74 6.25 -19.57
CA ALA A 213 12.95 5.93 -18.81
C ALA A 213 12.66 5.09 -17.53
N PRO A 214 13.59 4.19 -17.14
CA PRO A 214 13.48 3.44 -15.89
C PRO A 214 13.75 4.33 -14.68
N ASN A 215 12.70 4.64 -13.92
CA ASN A 215 12.71 5.58 -12.80
C ASN A 215 12.28 4.91 -11.48
N TYR A 216 12.61 5.55 -10.36
CA TYR A 216 12.08 5.26 -9.02
C TYR A 216 12.31 3.82 -8.54
N PRO A 217 13.55 3.30 -8.54
CA PRO A 217 13.83 1.98 -7.97
C PRO A 217 13.61 1.97 -6.46
N ARG A 218 12.93 0.93 -5.99
CA ARG A 218 12.70 0.61 -4.58
C ARG A 218 13.21 -0.80 -4.28
N LEU A 219 14.04 -0.90 -3.25
CA LEU A 219 14.60 -2.12 -2.69
C LEU A 219 13.59 -2.75 -1.74
N ALA A 220 13.48 -4.07 -1.76
CA ALA A 220 12.80 -4.84 -0.72
C ALA A 220 13.48 -6.19 -0.53
N GLN A 221 13.55 -6.69 0.70
CA GLN A 221 14.14 -7.99 1.00
C GLN A 221 13.38 -9.11 0.27
N GLY A 222 14.13 -10.06 -0.28
CA GLY A 222 13.59 -11.21 -1.00
C GLY A 222 13.15 -12.35 -0.09
N LYS A 223 13.00 -13.53 -0.67
CA LYS A 223 12.49 -14.74 0.02
C LYS A 223 13.53 -15.41 0.91
N THR A 224 14.78 -14.99 0.84
CA THR A 224 15.89 -15.42 1.70
C THR A 224 16.74 -14.20 2.10
N TRP A 225 17.49 -14.33 3.20
CA TRP A 225 18.32 -13.25 3.75
C TRP A 225 19.41 -12.75 2.78
N ASP A 226 19.81 -13.60 1.83
CA ASP A 226 20.79 -13.37 0.78
C ASP A 226 20.16 -13.00 -0.58
N GLU A 227 18.87 -12.66 -0.59
CA GLU A 227 18.14 -12.14 -1.75
C GLU A 227 17.65 -10.71 -1.48
N MET A 228 17.99 -9.79 -2.39
CA MET A 228 17.38 -8.47 -2.47
C MET A 228 16.55 -8.38 -3.74
N THR A 229 15.45 -7.64 -3.72
CA THR A 229 14.67 -7.32 -4.92
C THR A 229 14.82 -5.84 -5.24
N ILE A 230 14.89 -5.53 -6.54
CA ILE A 230 14.86 -4.16 -7.05
C ILE A 230 13.63 -4.05 -7.94
N THR A 231 12.67 -3.24 -7.51
CA THR A 231 11.45 -2.97 -8.26
C THR A 231 11.47 -1.54 -8.78
N TRP A 232 11.24 -1.33 -10.08
CA TRP A 232 11.22 0.01 -10.70
C TRP A 232 10.06 0.16 -11.69
N THR A 233 9.79 1.39 -12.11
CA THR A 233 8.74 1.71 -13.09
C THR A 233 9.36 2.20 -14.40
N SER A 234 8.78 1.85 -15.55
CA SER A 234 9.17 2.43 -16.85
C SER A 234 7.98 2.52 -17.81
N GLY A 235 8.20 3.13 -18.98
CA GLY A 235 7.22 3.10 -20.07
C GLY A 235 7.41 1.96 -21.06
N TYR A 236 8.40 1.08 -20.89
CA TYR A 236 8.73 0.02 -21.86
C TYR A 236 8.06 -1.32 -21.52
N GLY A 237 7.25 -1.82 -22.45
CA GLY A 237 6.68 -3.15 -22.36
C GLY A 237 7.68 -4.26 -22.74
N ILE A 238 7.41 -5.51 -22.31
CA ILE A 238 8.26 -6.67 -22.67
C ILE A 238 8.32 -6.97 -24.18
N ASN A 239 7.40 -6.37 -24.96
CA ASN A 239 7.39 -6.44 -26.42
C ASN A 239 8.26 -5.35 -27.08
N GLU A 240 8.81 -4.41 -26.30
CA GLU A 240 9.57 -3.25 -26.75
C GLU A 240 11.02 -3.31 -26.24
N ALA A 241 11.19 -3.75 -24.99
CA ALA A 241 12.47 -3.88 -24.32
C ALA A 241 12.55 -5.15 -23.46
N GLU A 242 13.75 -5.71 -23.35
CA GLU A 242 14.12 -6.72 -22.36
C GLU A 242 14.60 -6.01 -21.07
N PRO A 243 13.87 -6.10 -19.94
CA PRO A 243 14.21 -5.40 -18.70
C PRO A 243 15.14 -6.24 -17.81
N PHE A 244 16.20 -5.61 -17.31
CA PHE A 244 17.19 -6.25 -16.45
C PHE A 244 17.83 -5.25 -15.48
N VAL A 245 18.59 -5.77 -14.51
CA VAL A 245 19.47 -5.00 -13.64
C VAL A 245 20.91 -5.42 -13.91
N GLU A 246 21.80 -4.46 -14.14
CA GLU A 246 23.25 -4.65 -14.07
C GLU A 246 23.71 -4.35 -12.65
N TRP A 247 24.41 -5.27 -12.00
CA TRP A 247 24.81 -5.11 -10.60
C TRP A 247 26.01 -5.97 -10.20
N GLY A 248 26.72 -5.56 -9.15
CA GLY A 248 27.89 -6.27 -8.65
C GLY A 248 28.47 -5.61 -7.41
N LYS A 249 29.50 -6.22 -6.83
CA LYS A 249 30.22 -5.62 -5.70
C LYS A 249 30.90 -4.33 -6.17
N ILE A 250 31.02 -3.32 -5.31
CA ILE A 250 31.73 -2.08 -5.66
C ILE A 250 33.18 -2.42 -6.07
N GLY A 251 33.56 -2.06 -7.30
CA GLY A 251 34.89 -2.35 -7.87
C GLY A 251 35.12 -3.80 -8.32
N GLY A 252 34.09 -4.66 -8.28
CA GLY A 252 34.14 -6.04 -8.76
C GLY A 252 33.33 -6.27 -10.04
N ASP A 253 33.35 -7.52 -10.53
CA ASP A 253 32.60 -7.93 -11.72
C ASP A 253 31.10 -7.65 -11.57
N GLN A 254 30.49 -7.16 -12.66
CA GLN A 254 29.05 -6.93 -12.74
C GLN A 254 28.36 -8.12 -13.44
N ARG A 255 27.19 -8.50 -12.94
CA ARG A 255 26.29 -9.52 -13.50
C ARG A 255 24.95 -8.89 -13.89
N HIS A 256 24.23 -9.54 -14.80
CA HIS A 256 22.90 -9.11 -15.24
C HIS A 256 21.83 -10.05 -14.64
N SER A 257 20.82 -9.48 -13.97
CA SER A 257 19.61 -10.18 -13.50
C SER A 257 18.39 -9.68 -14.26
N PHE A 258 17.77 -10.51 -15.08
CA PHE A 258 16.49 -10.21 -15.75
C PHE A 258 15.37 -9.91 -14.74
N ALA A 259 14.40 -9.08 -15.14
CA ALA A 259 13.24 -8.74 -14.33
C ALA A 259 11.95 -9.41 -14.81
N GLY A 260 11.10 -9.81 -13.85
CA GLY A 260 9.69 -10.08 -14.12
C GLY A 260 8.93 -8.77 -14.26
N THR A 261 8.08 -8.64 -15.28
CA THR A 261 7.29 -7.43 -15.53
C THR A 261 5.81 -7.65 -15.21
N LEU A 262 5.21 -6.69 -14.52
CA LEU A 262 3.79 -6.62 -14.19
C LEU A 262 3.22 -5.26 -14.60
N THR A 263 1.91 -5.21 -14.79
CA THR A 263 1.10 -3.99 -14.94
C THR A 263 -0.35 -4.34 -14.60
N PHE A 264 -1.21 -3.33 -14.47
CA PHE A 264 -2.65 -3.48 -14.29
C PHE A 264 -3.38 -2.52 -15.24
N ASP A 265 -4.62 -2.84 -15.60
CA ASP A 265 -5.43 -2.01 -16.50
C ASP A 265 -6.58 -1.30 -15.75
N ARG A 266 -7.29 -0.42 -16.45
CA ARG A 266 -8.48 0.27 -15.92
C ARG A 266 -9.52 -0.69 -15.36
N ASN A 267 -9.71 -1.87 -15.97
CA ASN A 267 -10.72 -2.84 -15.56
C ASN A 267 -10.31 -3.69 -14.35
N SER A 268 -9.03 -3.67 -13.98
CA SER A 268 -8.47 -4.30 -12.79
C SER A 268 -8.91 -3.57 -11.50
N MET A 269 -9.28 -2.29 -11.60
CA MET A 269 -9.76 -1.47 -10.48
C MET A 269 -11.22 -1.80 -10.11
N CYS A 270 -11.54 -1.96 -8.83
CA CYS A 270 -12.86 -2.36 -8.35
C CYS A 270 -13.94 -1.25 -8.43
N GLY A 271 -13.58 0.03 -8.51
CA GLY A 271 -14.57 1.12 -8.51
C GLY A 271 -14.00 2.53 -8.72
N ALA A 272 -14.84 3.55 -8.57
CA ALA A 272 -14.47 4.96 -8.76
C ALA A 272 -13.89 5.59 -7.48
N PRO A 273 -12.92 6.52 -7.57
CA PRO A 273 -12.37 7.10 -8.79
C PRO A 273 -11.35 6.24 -9.56
N ALA A 274 -10.79 5.17 -8.98
CA ALA A 274 -9.70 4.36 -9.58
C ALA A 274 -10.00 3.85 -11.00
N ARG A 275 -11.23 3.35 -11.21
CA ARG A 275 -11.72 2.83 -12.49
C ARG A 275 -12.17 3.93 -13.46
N THR A 276 -12.44 5.14 -12.97
CA THR A 276 -13.12 6.22 -13.74
C THR A 276 -12.25 7.47 -13.87
N VAL A 277 -12.50 8.54 -13.11
CA VAL A 277 -11.86 9.86 -13.32
C VAL A 277 -10.39 9.92 -12.91
N GLY A 278 -10.00 9.13 -11.91
CA GLY A 278 -8.64 9.09 -11.36
C GLY A 278 -7.71 8.06 -12.01
N TRP A 279 -8.21 7.27 -12.97
CA TRP A 279 -7.39 6.33 -13.73
C TRP A 279 -6.27 7.06 -14.48
N ARG A 280 -5.03 6.63 -14.23
CA ARG A 280 -3.86 6.93 -15.04
C ARG A 280 -3.09 5.65 -15.33
N ASP A 281 -2.52 5.56 -16.53
CA ASP A 281 -1.76 4.39 -16.95
C ASP A 281 -0.46 4.24 -16.12
N PRO A 282 -0.22 3.08 -15.46
CA PRO A 282 0.95 2.87 -14.60
C PRO A 282 2.23 2.56 -15.39
N GLY A 283 2.14 2.38 -16.72
CA GLY A 283 3.22 1.82 -17.53
C GLY A 283 3.51 0.38 -17.13
N TYR A 284 4.78 0.09 -16.88
CA TYR A 284 5.25 -1.25 -16.54
C TYR A 284 6.10 -1.21 -15.28
N ILE A 285 5.83 -2.14 -14.36
CA ILE A 285 6.57 -2.32 -13.12
C ILE A 285 7.42 -3.58 -13.27
N HIS A 286 8.72 -3.47 -13.04
CA HIS A 286 9.68 -4.55 -13.23
C HIS A 286 10.34 -4.89 -11.89
N THR A 287 10.37 -6.17 -11.51
CA THR A 287 11.11 -6.64 -10.32
C THR A 287 12.24 -7.58 -10.75
N SER A 288 13.48 -7.23 -10.44
CA SER A 288 14.65 -8.10 -10.57
C SER A 288 15.07 -8.68 -9.22
N PHE A 289 15.66 -9.87 -9.23
CA PHE A 289 16.06 -10.62 -8.05
C PHE A 289 17.59 -10.76 -7.98
N LEU A 290 18.16 -10.24 -6.90
CA LEU A 290 19.60 -10.13 -6.66
C LEU A 290 19.98 -11.14 -5.57
N LYS A 291 20.40 -12.34 -5.99
CA LYS A 291 20.65 -13.53 -5.16
C LYS A 291 22.13 -13.70 -4.76
N ASP A 292 22.41 -14.63 -3.87
CA ASP A 292 23.77 -15.00 -3.43
C ASP A 292 24.53 -13.81 -2.79
N LEU A 293 23.81 -12.96 -2.05
CA LEU A 293 24.39 -11.78 -1.41
C LEU A 293 25.29 -12.16 -0.24
N TRP A 294 26.53 -11.68 -0.30
CA TRP A 294 27.46 -11.73 0.82
C TRP A 294 27.02 -10.71 1.89
N PRO A 295 26.80 -11.07 3.17
CA PRO A 295 26.17 -10.19 4.14
C PRO A 295 27.02 -8.95 4.43
N ASN A 296 26.36 -7.79 4.60
CA ASN A 296 26.96 -6.46 4.84
C ASN A 296 27.85 -5.93 3.70
N GLN A 297 27.91 -6.60 2.55
CA GLN A 297 28.66 -6.15 1.38
C GLN A 297 27.92 -5.01 0.68
N GLU A 298 28.67 -3.99 0.28
CA GLU A 298 28.19 -2.90 -0.60
C GLU A 298 28.14 -3.37 -2.06
N TYR A 299 27.05 -3.05 -2.76
CA TYR A 299 26.82 -3.35 -4.19
C TYR A 299 26.44 -2.09 -4.97
N THR A 300 26.86 -2.01 -6.23
CA THR A 300 26.33 -1.06 -7.23
C THR A 300 25.24 -1.72 -8.05
N TYR A 301 24.26 -0.93 -8.54
CA TYR A 301 23.33 -1.37 -9.58
C TYR A 301 22.92 -0.26 -10.56
N LYS A 302 22.42 -0.68 -11.73
CA LYS A 302 21.68 0.14 -12.70
C LYS A 302 20.48 -0.64 -13.24
N LEU A 303 19.43 0.09 -13.58
CA LEU A 303 18.27 -0.42 -14.32
C LEU A 303 18.59 -0.37 -15.82
N GLY A 304 18.32 -1.46 -16.54
CA GLY A 304 18.61 -1.59 -17.97
C GLY A 304 17.38 -2.04 -18.76
N HIS A 305 17.16 -1.39 -19.90
CA HIS A 305 16.14 -1.75 -20.88
C HIS A 305 16.77 -1.91 -22.26
N LYS A 306 16.92 -3.15 -22.71
CA LYS A 306 17.51 -3.48 -24.01
C LYS A 306 16.41 -3.53 -25.07
N LEU A 307 16.32 -2.48 -25.88
CA LEU A 307 15.33 -2.33 -26.93
C LEU A 307 15.51 -3.37 -28.06
N LEU A 308 14.46 -3.67 -28.82
CA LEU A 308 14.51 -4.59 -29.97
C LEU A 308 15.57 -4.23 -31.04
N ASN A 309 15.99 -2.96 -31.12
CA ASN A 309 17.04 -2.51 -32.04
C ASN A 309 18.49 -2.70 -31.51
N GLY A 310 18.64 -3.25 -30.30
CA GLY A 310 19.93 -3.50 -29.65
C GLY A 310 20.46 -2.35 -28.79
N THR A 311 19.84 -1.16 -28.83
CA THR A 311 20.17 -0.05 -27.93
C THR A 311 19.74 -0.39 -26.50
N ILE A 312 20.59 -0.08 -25.51
CA ILE A 312 20.25 -0.22 -24.09
C ILE A 312 20.03 1.16 -23.48
N ILE A 313 18.84 1.38 -22.94
CA ILE A 313 18.52 2.53 -22.08
C ILE A 313 18.91 2.17 -20.65
N TRP A 314 19.58 3.08 -19.96
CA TRP A 314 20.09 2.89 -18.59
C TRP A 314 19.54 3.94 -17.64
N SER A 315 19.37 3.59 -16.37
CA SER A 315 19.26 4.57 -15.28
C SER A 315 20.63 5.14 -14.88
N GLN A 316 20.61 6.15 -14.02
CA GLN A 316 21.74 6.45 -13.14
C GLN A 316 22.19 5.23 -12.32
N ALA A 317 23.42 5.25 -11.80
CA ALA A 317 23.94 4.20 -10.93
C ALA A 317 23.56 4.45 -9.47
N HIS A 318 23.01 3.42 -8.83
CA HIS A 318 22.62 3.41 -7.41
C HIS A 318 23.54 2.45 -6.62
N GLN A 319 23.50 2.54 -5.29
CA GLN A 319 24.29 1.70 -4.38
C GLN A 319 23.42 1.23 -3.21
N PHE A 320 23.62 0.01 -2.74
CA PHE A 320 22.96 -0.51 -1.55
C PHE A 320 23.86 -1.43 -0.74
N LYS A 321 23.61 -1.49 0.56
CA LYS A 321 24.22 -2.45 1.47
C LYS A 321 23.32 -3.68 1.60
N SER A 322 23.88 -4.86 1.33
CA SER A 322 23.18 -6.13 1.58
C SER A 322 22.99 -6.41 3.07
N SER A 323 21.89 -7.07 3.43
CA SER A 323 21.49 -7.34 4.80
C SER A 323 22.51 -8.18 5.60
N PRO A 324 22.58 -8.02 6.94
CA PRO A 324 23.25 -8.94 7.84
C PRO A 324 22.69 -10.37 7.73
N TYR A 325 23.53 -11.36 8.03
CA TYR A 325 23.07 -12.73 8.22
C TYR A 325 22.11 -12.82 9.43
N PRO A 326 21.04 -13.66 9.41
CA PRO A 326 20.13 -13.81 10.54
C PRO A 326 20.84 -14.24 11.84
N GLY A 327 20.77 -13.38 12.85
CA GLY A 327 21.52 -13.50 14.11
C GLY A 327 23.00 -13.11 14.07
N GLN A 328 23.41 -12.28 13.11
CA GLN A 328 24.70 -11.62 13.17
C GLN A 328 24.73 -10.57 14.30
N ASP A 329 25.78 -10.59 15.13
CA ASP A 329 26.01 -9.57 16.15
C ASP A 329 26.66 -8.33 15.51
N SER A 330 25.86 -7.31 15.24
CA SER A 330 26.30 -6.01 14.69
C SER A 330 25.29 -4.92 15.04
N LEU A 331 25.72 -3.65 15.00
CA LEU A 331 24.79 -2.52 15.11
C LEU A 331 23.75 -2.60 13.96
N GLN A 332 22.47 -2.51 14.29
CA GLN A 332 21.35 -2.66 13.35
C GLN A 332 20.25 -1.64 13.70
N ARG A 333 19.85 -0.80 12.73
CA ARG A 333 19.08 0.43 12.91
C ARG A 333 17.84 0.45 12.00
N VAL A 334 16.69 0.17 12.57
CA VAL A 334 15.41 -0.07 11.86
C VAL A 334 14.50 1.14 12.03
N ILE A 335 13.83 1.58 10.96
CA ILE A 335 12.81 2.62 11.01
C ILE A 335 11.41 2.00 10.85
N ILE A 336 10.42 2.49 11.60
CA ILE A 336 9.02 2.06 11.48
C ILE A 336 8.08 3.27 11.62
N PHE A 337 7.12 3.44 10.70
CA PHE A 337 6.01 4.40 10.77
C PHE A 337 4.87 3.92 9.84
N GLY A 338 3.64 4.32 10.09
CA GLY A 338 2.54 4.20 9.12
C GLY A 338 2.18 5.56 8.51
N ASP A 339 1.20 5.59 7.61
CA ASP A 339 0.36 6.79 7.43
C ASP A 339 1.11 8.05 6.91
N MET A 340 2.23 7.86 6.19
CA MET A 340 3.07 8.96 5.73
C MET A 340 2.44 9.75 4.59
N GLY A 341 1.73 9.08 3.67
CA GLY A 341 1.20 9.71 2.48
C GLY A 341 2.27 10.41 1.62
N LYS A 342 1.86 11.46 0.93
CA LYS A 342 2.70 12.33 0.10
C LYS A 342 2.35 13.82 0.30
N ASP A 343 3.18 14.72 -0.19
CA ASP A 343 2.81 16.13 -0.41
C ASP A 343 3.71 16.74 -1.51
N GLU A 344 3.31 17.86 -2.09
CA GLU A 344 3.99 18.48 -3.23
C GLU A 344 5.09 19.46 -2.80
N ALA A 345 6.34 19.14 -3.17
CA ALA A 345 7.52 19.93 -2.77
C ALA A 345 7.59 21.33 -3.38
N ASP A 346 6.76 21.64 -4.39
CA ASP A 346 6.56 23.00 -4.93
C ASP A 346 5.37 23.74 -4.29
N GLY A 347 4.65 23.10 -3.36
CA GLY A 347 3.50 23.63 -2.65
C GLY A 347 2.19 23.61 -3.46
N SER A 348 2.12 22.86 -4.56
CA SER A 348 0.87 22.58 -5.29
C SER A 348 -0.18 21.90 -4.40
N ASN A 349 -1.45 22.05 -4.77
CA ASN A 349 -2.56 21.29 -4.20
C ASN A 349 -2.93 20.14 -5.16
N GLU A 350 -3.65 19.14 -4.67
CA GLU A 350 -4.03 17.95 -5.43
C GLU A 350 -5.13 17.15 -4.70
N TYR A 351 -5.63 16.10 -5.34
CA TYR A 351 -6.57 15.18 -4.69
C TYR A 351 -5.93 14.54 -3.45
N ASN A 352 -6.75 14.29 -2.42
CA ASN A 352 -6.29 13.68 -1.16
C ASN A 352 -5.10 14.38 -0.50
N ASN A 353 -4.85 15.68 -0.72
CA ASN A 353 -3.81 16.40 0.04
C ASN A 353 -4.28 16.70 1.48
N PHE A 354 -3.99 15.74 2.38
CA PHE A 354 -4.22 15.84 3.83
C PHE A 354 -3.05 15.21 4.62
N GLN A 355 -1.83 15.22 4.07
CA GLN A 355 -0.64 14.66 4.75
C GLN A 355 0.51 15.67 4.94
N PRO A 356 0.27 16.80 5.63
CA PRO A 356 1.27 17.88 5.76
C PRO A 356 2.51 17.52 6.59
N GLY A 357 2.54 16.35 7.24
CA GLY A 357 3.76 15.81 7.86
C GLY A 357 4.68 15.05 6.88
N SER A 358 4.17 14.65 5.70
CA SER A 358 4.81 13.69 4.79
C SER A 358 6.23 14.08 4.35
N LEU A 359 6.39 15.31 3.84
CA LEU A 359 7.68 15.83 3.39
C LEU A 359 8.67 16.01 4.55
N ASN A 360 8.19 16.35 5.75
CA ASN A 360 9.05 16.44 6.94
C ASN A 360 9.57 15.06 7.35
N THR A 361 8.71 14.04 7.39
CA THR A 361 9.12 12.65 7.70
C THR A 361 10.10 12.14 6.67
N THR A 362 9.78 12.30 5.38
CA THR A 362 10.67 11.95 4.26
C THR A 362 12.04 12.64 4.41
N LYS A 363 12.07 13.94 4.73
CA LYS A 363 13.32 14.69 4.92
C LYS A 363 14.17 14.14 6.07
N GLN A 364 13.60 13.87 7.25
CA GLN A 364 14.37 13.35 8.38
C GLN A 364 14.99 11.97 8.12
N LEU A 365 14.33 11.15 7.29
CA LEU A 365 14.84 9.84 6.87
C LEU A 365 15.96 9.94 5.83
N ILE A 366 15.93 10.98 4.98
CA ILE A 366 17.04 11.30 4.06
C ILE A 366 18.23 11.89 4.85
N ASP A 367 17.97 12.80 5.80
CA ASP A 367 19.01 13.44 6.63
C ASP A 367 19.76 12.42 7.52
N ASP A 368 19.09 11.37 8.00
CA ASP A 368 19.64 10.34 8.92
C ASP A 368 19.96 9.01 8.20
N LEU A 369 19.99 8.99 6.86
CA LEU A 369 20.02 7.76 6.04
C LEU A 369 21.26 6.89 6.27
N GLU A 370 22.44 7.46 6.52
CA GLU A 370 23.65 6.71 6.88
C GLU A 370 23.50 5.94 8.22
N ASN A 371 22.50 6.32 9.02
CA ASN A 371 22.11 5.68 10.27
C ASN A 371 20.79 4.89 10.19
N ILE A 372 20.34 4.56 8.99
CA ILE A 372 19.16 3.74 8.73
C ILE A 372 19.61 2.55 7.90
N ASP A 373 19.22 1.34 8.32
CA ASP A 373 19.61 0.09 7.68
C ASP A 373 18.46 -0.58 6.92
N ILE A 374 17.21 -0.31 7.33
CA ILE A 374 15.96 -0.81 6.74
C ILE A 374 14.77 0.03 7.23
N VAL A 375 13.75 0.21 6.38
CA VAL A 375 12.53 0.97 6.67
C VAL A 375 11.30 0.07 6.56
N PHE A 376 10.34 0.23 7.47
CA PHE A 376 9.00 -0.36 7.40
C PHE A 376 7.93 0.74 7.36
N HIS A 377 7.21 0.87 6.25
CA HIS A 377 6.02 1.72 6.11
C HIS A 377 4.76 0.86 6.28
N ILE A 378 4.11 0.97 7.43
CA ILE A 378 3.15 -0.03 7.92
C ILE A 378 1.70 0.27 7.51
N GLY A 379 1.48 0.42 6.21
CA GLY A 379 0.17 0.71 5.60
C GLY A 379 -0.16 2.20 5.54
N ASP A 380 -1.19 2.50 4.75
CA ASP A 380 -1.59 3.85 4.32
C ASP A 380 -0.40 4.59 3.70
N ILE A 381 -0.03 4.10 2.52
CA ILE A 381 1.23 4.39 1.83
C ILE A 381 1.21 5.79 1.24
N CYS A 382 0.23 6.09 0.38
CA CYS A 382 0.22 7.34 -0.41
C CYS A 382 -1.13 8.07 -0.44
N TYR A 383 -2.19 7.50 0.13
CA TYR A 383 -3.57 8.02 0.07
C TYR A 383 -4.05 8.40 -1.35
N ALA A 384 -3.56 7.72 -2.39
CA ALA A 384 -3.98 7.96 -3.77
C ALA A 384 -5.50 7.76 -3.93
N ASN A 385 -6.08 6.78 -3.23
CA ASN A 385 -7.52 6.52 -3.14
C ASN A 385 -8.20 6.55 -4.52
N GLY A 386 -7.57 5.95 -5.53
CA GLY A 386 -8.03 5.90 -6.91
C GLY A 386 -7.60 7.06 -7.81
N TYR A 387 -6.82 8.03 -7.34
CA TYR A 387 -6.16 9.05 -8.18
C TYR A 387 -4.73 8.60 -8.51
N LEU A 388 -4.61 7.70 -9.50
CA LEU A 388 -3.47 6.80 -9.65
C LEU A 388 -2.14 7.47 -10.04
N SER A 389 -2.16 8.73 -10.47
CA SER A 389 -0.95 9.54 -10.69
C SER A 389 -0.08 9.68 -9.44
N GLN A 390 -0.68 9.55 -8.26
CA GLN A 390 -0.06 9.81 -6.96
C GLN A 390 0.81 8.64 -6.47
N TRP A 391 0.68 7.45 -7.09
CA TRP A 391 1.60 6.33 -6.85
C TRP A 391 2.99 6.55 -7.46
N ASP A 392 3.07 7.14 -8.67
CA ASP A 392 4.36 7.55 -9.24
C ASP A 392 5.02 8.62 -8.37
N GLN A 393 4.24 9.65 -7.99
CA GLN A 393 4.65 10.73 -7.07
C GLN A 393 5.25 10.18 -5.78
N PHE A 394 4.54 9.26 -5.12
CA PHE A 394 5.04 8.62 -3.91
C PHE A 394 6.35 7.84 -4.15
N THR A 395 6.43 7.04 -5.23
CA THR A 395 7.70 6.34 -5.54
C THR A 395 8.86 7.29 -5.84
N SER A 396 8.59 8.47 -6.43
CA SER A 396 9.59 9.51 -6.62
C SER A 396 9.96 10.23 -5.33
N GLN A 397 9.02 10.40 -4.39
CA GLN A 397 9.26 11.01 -3.08
C GLN A 397 10.18 10.12 -2.22
N ILE A 398 9.99 8.79 -2.25
CA ILE A 398 10.81 7.85 -1.47
C ILE A 398 12.07 7.35 -2.21
N GLU A 399 12.26 7.63 -3.50
CA GLU A 399 13.43 7.20 -4.30
C GLU A 399 14.78 7.43 -3.59
N PRO A 400 15.05 8.58 -2.92
CA PRO A 400 16.32 8.81 -2.22
C PRO A 400 16.58 7.87 -1.03
N ILE A 401 15.53 7.27 -0.46
CA ILE A 401 15.60 6.30 0.65
C ILE A 401 15.58 4.88 0.08
N ALA A 402 14.51 4.57 -0.67
CA ALA A 402 14.19 3.23 -1.13
C ALA A 402 15.14 2.69 -2.21
N SER A 403 15.91 3.54 -2.89
CA SER A 403 16.97 3.10 -3.82
C SER A 403 18.30 2.75 -3.13
N VAL A 404 18.39 2.96 -1.81
CA VAL A 404 19.62 2.75 -1.00
C VAL A 404 19.42 1.72 0.11
N VAL A 405 18.27 1.74 0.80
CA VAL A 405 17.90 0.78 1.86
C VAL A 405 16.57 0.08 1.54
N PRO A 406 16.32 -1.14 2.06
CA PRO A 406 15.06 -1.83 1.82
C PRO A 406 13.89 -1.05 2.44
N TYR A 407 12.85 -0.83 1.64
CA TYR A 407 11.63 -0.12 2.00
C TYR A 407 10.47 -1.11 2.00
N MET A 408 10.28 -1.76 3.14
CA MET A 408 9.29 -2.81 3.34
C MET A 408 7.92 -2.19 3.63
N THR A 409 6.86 -2.63 2.97
CA THR A 409 5.51 -2.10 3.16
C THR A 409 4.57 -3.10 3.86
N ALA A 410 3.47 -2.59 4.43
CA ALA A 410 2.25 -3.35 4.69
C ALA A 410 1.09 -2.69 3.91
N ASN A 411 -0.07 -3.37 3.82
CA ASN A 411 -1.31 -2.73 3.40
C ASN A 411 -1.96 -2.02 4.60
N GLY A 412 -2.55 -0.85 4.36
CA GLY A 412 -3.61 -0.26 5.18
C GLY A 412 -4.95 -0.22 4.44
N ASN A 413 -5.95 0.38 5.08
CA ASN A 413 -7.30 0.48 4.51
C ASN A 413 -7.33 1.35 3.25
N HIS A 414 -6.46 2.36 3.16
CA HIS A 414 -6.33 3.17 1.95
C HIS A 414 -5.63 2.46 0.78
N GLU A 415 -4.99 1.31 1.00
CA GLU A 415 -4.62 0.42 -0.10
C GLU A 415 -5.74 -0.56 -0.46
N ARG A 416 -6.37 -1.19 0.54
CA ARG A 416 -7.07 -2.47 0.34
C ARG A 416 -8.60 -2.42 0.43
N ASP A 417 -9.19 -1.51 1.19
CA ASP A 417 -10.62 -1.59 1.52
C ASP A 417 -11.53 -1.18 0.34
N TRP A 418 -12.39 -2.11 -0.07
CA TRP A 418 -13.47 -1.86 -1.03
C TRP A 418 -14.63 -2.85 -0.85
N PRO A 419 -15.91 -2.44 -0.95
CA PRO A 419 -17.02 -3.34 -0.64
C PRO A 419 -17.08 -4.53 -1.61
N ASN A 420 -17.36 -5.72 -1.08
CA ASN A 420 -17.40 -7.02 -1.79
C ASN A 420 -16.07 -7.43 -2.46
N SER A 421 -14.94 -6.80 -2.13
CA SER A 421 -13.62 -7.14 -2.69
C SER A 421 -12.88 -8.26 -1.91
N GLY A 422 -13.50 -8.81 -0.86
CA GLY A 422 -12.88 -9.81 0.02
C GLY A 422 -11.91 -9.24 1.06
N SER A 423 -11.85 -7.92 1.23
CA SER A 423 -11.33 -7.29 2.45
C SER A 423 -12.21 -7.66 3.64
N PHE A 424 -11.65 -7.63 4.85
CA PHE A 424 -12.40 -7.86 6.10
C PHE A 424 -13.24 -6.66 6.52
N TYR A 425 -12.76 -5.45 6.20
CA TYR A 425 -13.52 -4.22 6.29
C TYR A 425 -14.19 -3.94 4.94
N GLU A 426 -15.47 -3.56 5.00
CA GLU A 426 -16.31 -3.24 3.83
C GLU A 426 -16.37 -1.71 3.62
N ASN A 427 -15.30 -1.00 4.00
CA ASN A 427 -15.10 0.42 3.73
C ASN A 427 -14.83 0.67 2.24
N ASN A 428 -14.76 1.94 1.82
CA ASN A 428 -14.43 2.34 0.46
C ASN A 428 -13.08 3.08 0.35
N ASP A 429 -12.20 2.88 1.34
CA ASP A 429 -11.10 3.81 1.64
C ASP A 429 -10.03 3.85 0.54
N SER A 430 -9.81 2.72 -0.14
CA SER A 430 -8.94 2.61 -1.32
C SER A 430 -9.46 3.31 -2.58
N GLY A 431 -10.66 3.90 -2.56
CA GLY A 431 -11.24 4.58 -3.73
C GLY A 431 -11.38 3.72 -4.99
N GLY A 432 -11.45 2.40 -4.80
CA GLY A 432 -11.59 1.41 -5.86
C GLY A 432 -10.30 0.74 -6.29
N GLU A 433 -9.16 1.01 -5.65
CA GLU A 433 -7.89 0.33 -5.93
C GLU A 433 -7.85 -1.11 -5.42
N CYS A 434 -8.58 -1.41 -4.33
CA CYS A 434 -8.79 -2.75 -3.76
C CYS A 434 -7.51 -3.61 -3.65
N GLY A 435 -6.39 -2.98 -3.27
CA GLY A 435 -5.07 -3.58 -3.08
C GLY A 435 -4.23 -3.73 -4.35
N VAL A 436 -4.83 -3.67 -5.54
CA VAL A 436 -4.20 -4.01 -6.83
C VAL A 436 -2.95 -3.17 -7.12
N VAL A 437 -3.00 -1.88 -6.80
CA VAL A 437 -1.91 -0.95 -7.10
C VAL A 437 -0.74 -1.17 -6.14
N ALA A 438 -1.00 -1.19 -4.83
CA ALA A 438 0.00 -1.46 -3.80
C ALA A 438 0.75 -2.78 -4.05
N GLN A 439 0.01 -3.86 -4.32
CA GLN A 439 0.58 -5.18 -4.60
C GLN A 439 1.30 -5.29 -5.95
N THR A 440 1.21 -4.29 -6.83
CA THR A 440 1.97 -4.21 -8.08
C THR A 440 3.17 -3.28 -7.96
N MET A 441 2.99 -2.07 -7.39
CA MET A 441 4.02 -1.04 -7.29
C MET A 441 5.15 -1.42 -6.33
N PHE A 442 4.85 -2.16 -5.26
CA PHE A 442 5.80 -2.64 -4.27
C PHE A 442 6.02 -4.15 -4.33
N HIS A 443 7.19 -4.60 -3.86
CA HIS A 443 7.50 -6.00 -3.64
C HIS A 443 7.64 -6.27 -2.15
N VAL A 444 7.02 -7.36 -1.68
CA VAL A 444 7.24 -7.92 -0.34
C VAL A 444 7.33 -9.45 -0.49
N PRO A 445 8.10 -10.16 0.37
CA PRO A 445 8.38 -11.59 0.22
C PRO A 445 7.21 -12.50 0.65
N THR A 446 5.96 -12.09 0.38
CA THR A 446 4.76 -12.88 0.67
C THR A 446 4.61 -14.10 -0.24
N VAL A 447 3.86 -15.09 0.24
CA VAL A 447 3.48 -16.29 -0.52
C VAL A 447 2.33 -16.01 -1.49
N ASN A 448 1.43 -15.06 -1.16
CA ASN A 448 0.39 -14.60 -2.06
C ASN A 448 0.22 -13.07 -1.95
N LYS A 449 0.39 -12.37 -3.08
CA LYS A 449 0.34 -10.91 -3.13
C LYS A 449 -1.01 -10.32 -2.64
N ASP A 450 -2.14 -10.95 -2.99
CA ASP A 450 -3.48 -10.49 -2.60
C ASP A 450 -3.72 -10.47 -1.08
N LYS A 451 -2.89 -11.18 -0.30
CA LYS A 451 -3.01 -11.35 1.15
C LYS A 451 -2.01 -10.53 1.95
N PHE A 452 -0.97 -10.01 1.29
CA PHE A 452 0.06 -9.08 1.78
C PHE A 452 0.82 -9.38 3.09
N TRP A 453 0.45 -10.38 3.89
CA TRP A 453 1.19 -10.78 5.09
C TRP A 453 2.49 -11.53 4.75
N TYR A 454 3.57 -11.27 5.49
CA TYR A 454 4.88 -11.91 5.28
C TYR A 454 5.79 -11.80 6.51
N SER A 455 6.88 -12.57 6.48
CA SER A 455 7.95 -12.55 7.47
C SER A 455 9.24 -12.04 6.83
N THR A 456 10.02 -11.22 7.51
CA THR A 456 11.38 -10.87 7.06
C THR A 456 12.36 -10.75 8.22
N ASP A 457 13.65 -10.82 7.92
CA ASP A 457 14.75 -10.89 8.88
C ASP A 457 15.79 -9.79 8.61
N TYR A 458 16.20 -9.05 9.65
CA TYR A 458 17.32 -8.12 9.57
C TYR A 458 18.26 -8.35 10.76
N GLY A 459 19.28 -9.19 10.56
CA GLY A 459 20.22 -9.56 11.62
C GLY A 459 19.51 -10.18 12.82
N MET A 460 19.60 -9.53 13.98
CA MET A 460 18.98 -9.95 15.25
C MET A 460 17.47 -9.75 15.32
N PHE A 461 16.87 -9.05 14.33
CA PHE A 461 15.43 -8.82 14.27
C PHE A 461 14.71 -9.86 13.39
N ARG A 462 13.57 -10.35 13.89
CA ARG A 462 12.50 -11.02 13.12
C ARG A 462 11.29 -10.10 13.09
N PHE A 463 10.76 -9.84 11.89
CA PHE A 463 9.51 -9.11 11.68
C PHE A 463 8.42 -10.07 11.18
N CYS A 464 7.23 -9.97 11.77
CA CYS A 464 6.02 -10.64 11.31
C CYS A 464 4.98 -9.56 10.95
N ILE A 465 4.74 -9.37 9.65
CA ILE A 465 3.87 -8.35 9.09
C ILE A 465 2.52 -9.00 8.79
N ALA A 466 1.47 -8.48 9.40
CA ALA A 466 0.07 -8.81 9.12
C ALA A 466 -0.56 -7.76 8.20
N ASP A 467 -1.54 -8.19 7.41
CA ASP A 467 -2.46 -7.34 6.67
C ASP A 467 -3.75 -7.23 7.50
N SER A 468 -3.99 -6.09 8.14
CA SER A 468 -5.18 -5.88 8.97
C SER A 468 -6.48 -5.81 8.16
N GLU A 469 -6.39 -5.71 6.84
CA GLU A 469 -7.55 -5.63 5.96
C GLU A 469 -8.04 -7.02 5.52
N HIS A 470 -7.49 -8.09 6.13
CA HIS A 470 -7.93 -9.47 6.04
C HIS A 470 -8.06 -10.12 7.44
N ASP A 471 -8.95 -11.11 7.59
CA ASP A 471 -9.30 -11.69 8.91
C ASP A 471 -8.10 -12.30 9.66
N TRP A 472 -7.70 -11.70 10.78
CA TRP A 472 -6.59 -12.13 11.64
C TRP A 472 -6.99 -13.05 12.79
N ARG A 473 -8.27 -13.41 12.94
CA ARG A 473 -8.80 -14.07 14.16
C ARG A 473 -8.46 -15.56 14.22
N GLU A 474 -8.56 -16.15 15.42
CA GLU A 474 -8.20 -17.54 15.68
C GLU A 474 -8.90 -18.51 14.72
N GLY A 475 -8.10 -19.31 14.00
CA GLY A 475 -8.58 -20.23 12.98
C GLY A 475 -8.53 -19.71 11.54
N SER A 476 -8.25 -18.43 11.29
CA SER A 476 -8.05 -17.88 9.93
C SER A 476 -6.77 -18.41 9.27
N GLU A 477 -6.50 -18.04 8.01
CA GLU A 477 -5.21 -18.36 7.36
C GLU A 477 -4.09 -17.46 7.88
N GLN A 478 -4.36 -16.16 8.04
CA GLN A 478 -3.44 -15.18 8.61
C GLN A 478 -3.01 -15.56 10.03
N TYR A 479 -3.94 -16.00 10.90
CA TYR A 479 -3.60 -16.42 12.26
C TYR A 479 -2.57 -17.58 12.28
N LYS A 480 -2.72 -18.54 11.36
CA LYS A 480 -1.79 -19.67 11.21
C LYS A 480 -0.43 -19.22 10.68
N PHE A 481 -0.42 -18.26 9.74
CA PHE A 481 0.82 -17.64 9.28
C PHE A 481 1.53 -16.89 10.42
N ILE A 482 0.81 -16.09 11.20
CA ILE A 482 1.37 -15.31 12.33
C ILE A 482 1.97 -16.26 13.37
N GLU A 483 1.26 -17.34 13.75
CA GLU A 483 1.80 -18.37 14.65
C GLU A 483 3.07 -19.04 14.08
N GLN A 484 3.11 -19.36 12.78
CA GLN A 484 4.29 -19.95 12.13
C GLN A 484 5.47 -18.96 12.06
N CYS A 485 5.21 -17.67 11.84
CA CYS A 485 6.23 -16.63 11.83
C CYS A 485 6.89 -16.46 13.21
N PHE A 486 6.07 -16.49 14.28
CA PHE A 486 6.55 -16.46 15.67
C PHE A 486 7.21 -17.78 16.12
N ALA A 487 6.72 -18.93 15.67
CA ALA A 487 7.24 -20.23 16.07
C ALA A 487 8.57 -20.62 15.39
N SER A 488 8.90 -20.00 14.26
CA SER A 488 10.07 -20.32 13.43
C SER A 488 11.33 -19.52 13.75
N VAL A 489 11.26 -18.52 14.65
CA VAL A 489 12.44 -17.71 15.01
C VAL A 489 13.26 -18.35 16.12
N ASP A 490 14.55 -18.54 15.86
CA ASP A 490 15.52 -18.91 16.89
C ASP A 490 15.84 -17.68 17.75
N ARG A 491 15.16 -17.54 18.90
CA ARG A 491 15.34 -16.41 19.81
C ARG A 491 16.71 -16.33 20.50
N GLN A 492 17.60 -17.31 20.32
CA GLN A 492 19.01 -17.17 20.73
C GLN A 492 19.79 -16.33 19.71
N LYS A 493 19.50 -16.52 18.42
CA LYS A 493 20.11 -15.78 17.30
C LYS A 493 19.38 -14.45 17.04
N GLN A 494 18.05 -14.47 17.09
CA GLN A 494 17.20 -13.34 16.75
C GLN A 494 16.35 -12.97 17.97
N PRO A 495 16.96 -12.32 18.97
CA PRO A 495 16.30 -12.02 20.24
C PRO A 495 15.15 -11.01 20.08
N TRP A 496 15.14 -10.19 19.04
CA TRP A 496 14.16 -9.11 18.85
C TRP A 496 13.03 -9.57 17.92
N LEU A 497 11.87 -9.91 18.50
CA LEU A 497 10.68 -10.34 17.77
C LEU A 497 9.66 -9.21 17.72
N ILE A 498 9.44 -8.68 16.52
CA ILE A 498 8.58 -7.51 16.26
C ILE A 498 7.35 -7.96 15.47
N PHE A 499 6.16 -7.58 15.94
CA PHE A 499 4.91 -7.71 15.19
C PHE A 499 4.52 -6.36 14.58
N ILE A 500 4.00 -6.40 13.35
CA ILE A 500 3.55 -5.22 12.59
C ILE A 500 2.16 -5.52 12.02
N ALA A 501 1.26 -4.55 12.14
CA ALA A 501 0.00 -4.46 11.37
C ALA A 501 -0.27 -2.97 11.07
N HIS A 502 -1.20 -2.67 10.17
CA HIS A 502 -1.62 -1.28 9.95
C HIS A 502 -2.61 -0.83 11.03
N ARG A 503 -3.86 -1.32 11.00
CA ARG A 503 -4.88 -0.99 12.02
C ARG A 503 -4.45 -1.41 13.42
N VAL A 504 -4.94 -0.70 14.45
CA VAL A 504 -4.51 -0.92 15.83
C VAL A 504 -5.15 -2.17 16.44
N LEU A 505 -4.60 -3.34 16.13
CA LEU A 505 -5.00 -4.62 16.73
C LEU A 505 -4.64 -4.70 18.23
N GLY A 506 -3.72 -3.85 18.71
CA GLY A 506 -3.23 -3.81 20.09
C GLY A 506 -3.98 -2.84 20.98
N TYR A 507 -3.41 -1.65 21.19
CA TYR A 507 -3.90 -0.64 22.13
C TYR A 507 -3.73 0.79 21.60
N SER A 508 -4.79 1.58 21.60
CA SER A 508 -4.76 3.04 21.39
C SER A 508 -5.84 3.76 22.21
N SER A 509 -5.52 4.95 22.70
CA SER A 509 -6.42 5.91 23.35
C SER A 509 -7.03 6.90 22.35
N SER A 510 -6.92 6.66 21.04
CA SER A 510 -7.45 7.56 19.99
C SER A 510 -8.97 7.71 20.09
N LEU A 511 -9.46 8.92 19.85
CA LEU A 511 -10.83 9.31 20.17
C LEU A 511 -11.88 8.48 19.41
N PHE A 512 -11.62 8.11 18.15
CA PHE A 512 -12.58 7.36 17.33
C PHE A 512 -12.90 5.99 17.92
N TYR A 513 -11.89 5.15 18.19
CA TYR A 513 -12.07 3.88 18.89
C TYR A 513 -12.80 4.03 20.23
N VAL A 514 -12.48 5.08 21.00
CA VAL A 514 -13.08 5.31 22.33
C VAL A 514 -14.55 5.75 22.24
N VAL A 515 -14.95 6.49 21.20
CA VAL A 515 -16.35 6.82 20.92
C VAL A 515 -17.16 5.56 20.56
N GLU A 516 -16.53 4.58 19.91
CA GLU A 516 -17.11 3.26 19.62
C GLU A 516 -17.04 2.28 20.81
N GLY A 517 -16.46 2.70 21.95
CA GLY A 517 -16.36 1.89 23.17
C GLY A 517 -15.16 0.93 23.22
N SER A 518 -14.16 1.12 22.35
CA SER A 518 -12.95 0.29 22.25
C SER A 518 -11.66 1.11 22.49
N PHE A 519 -10.51 0.45 22.40
CA PHE A 519 -9.16 1.01 22.53
C PHE A 519 -8.22 0.43 21.46
N GLY A 520 -8.67 0.45 20.21
CA GLY A 520 -8.13 -0.34 19.09
C GLY A 520 -9.25 -1.11 18.38
N GLU A 521 -8.93 -1.89 17.35
CA GLU A 521 -9.94 -2.58 16.54
C GLU A 521 -10.80 -3.57 17.34
N PRO A 522 -12.12 -3.67 17.06
CA PRO A 522 -12.96 -4.73 17.58
C PRO A 522 -12.39 -6.12 17.24
N MET A 523 -12.32 -7.01 18.22
CA MET A 523 -11.67 -8.34 18.11
C MET A 523 -10.16 -8.33 17.82
N GLY A 524 -9.50 -7.16 17.79
CA GLY A 524 -8.08 -7.01 17.44
C GLY A 524 -7.14 -7.88 18.29
N ARG A 525 -7.14 -7.66 19.61
CA ARG A 525 -6.22 -8.34 20.54
C ARG A 525 -6.71 -9.72 20.97
N ASP A 526 -8.01 -9.98 20.96
CA ASP A 526 -8.66 -11.08 21.66
C ASP A 526 -8.12 -12.47 21.28
N SER A 527 -7.82 -12.67 20.00
CA SER A 527 -7.16 -13.88 19.47
C SER A 527 -5.63 -13.79 19.49
N LEU A 528 -5.08 -12.63 19.12
CA LEU A 528 -3.65 -12.46 18.85
C LEU A 528 -2.79 -12.32 20.12
N GLN A 529 -3.34 -11.78 21.22
CA GLN A 529 -2.59 -11.66 22.49
C GLN A 529 -2.11 -13.01 23.01
N LYS A 530 -2.87 -14.09 22.75
CA LYS A 530 -2.46 -15.47 23.04
C LYS A 530 -1.14 -15.82 22.34
N LEU A 531 -0.99 -15.43 21.08
CA LEU A 531 0.23 -15.66 20.29
C LEU A 531 1.36 -14.72 20.74
N TRP A 532 1.08 -13.43 20.89
CA TRP A 532 2.05 -12.43 21.35
C TRP A 532 2.68 -12.83 22.69
N GLN A 533 1.87 -13.33 23.63
CA GLN A 533 2.30 -13.82 24.94
C GLN A 533 3.03 -15.18 24.85
N LYS A 534 2.44 -16.18 24.19
CA LYS A 534 3.01 -17.54 24.01
C LYS A 534 4.40 -17.53 23.38
N TYR A 535 4.64 -16.65 22.41
CA TYR A 535 5.92 -16.52 21.71
C TYR A 535 6.77 -15.34 22.16
N LYS A 536 6.28 -14.54 23.12
CA LYS A 536 6.95 -13.37 23.72
C LYS A 536 7.42 -12.39 22.65
N VAL A 537 6.46 -11.87 21.89
CA VAL A 537 6.66 -10.71 21.01
C VAL A 537 7.04 -9.53 21.88
N ASP A 538 8.09 -8.82 21.49
CA ASP A 538 8.70 -7.78 22.32
C ASP A 538 7.97 -6.45 22.15
N ILE A 539 7.74 -6.09 20.88
CA ILE A 539 7.10 -4.86 20.45
C ILE A 539 6.10 -5.20 19.35
N ALA A 540 4.88 -4.70 19.47
CA ALA A 540 3.86 -4.75 18.44
C ALA A 540 3.53 -3.31 17.99
N VAL A 541 3.71 -3.03 16.70
CA VAL A 541 3.62 -1.67 16.13
C VAL A 541 2.43 -1.56 15.17
N TYR A 542 1.74 -0.42 15.21
CA TYR A 542 0.53 -0.11 14.44
C TYR A 542 0.60 1.30 13.82
N GLY A 543 -0.02 1.46 12.65
CA GLY A 543 -0.35 2.76 12.05
C GLY A 543 -1.79 3.18 12.38
N HIS A 544 -2.51 3.70 11.38
CA HIS A 544 -3.95 4.00 11.30
C HIS A 544 -4.46 5.11 12.22
N ALA A 545 -4.05 5.10 13.48
CA ALA A 545 -4.26 6.21 14.39
C ALA A 545 -3.14 7.22 14.16
N HIS A 546 -3.45 8.37 13.54
CA HIS A 546 -2.47 9.40 13.17
C HIS A 546 -1.92 10.18 14.38
N ASN A 547 -1.15 9.51 15.23
CA ASN A 547 -0.48 10.03 16.43
C ASN A 547 0.62 9.05 16.87
N TYR A 548 1.27 9.34 18.00
CA TYR A 548 2.16 8.39 18.68
C TYR A 548 1.65 8.05 20.08
N GLU A 549 1.55 6.77 20.41
CA GLU A 549 1.24 6.28 21.75
C GLU A 549 2.01 5.00 22.07
N ARG A 550 2.53 4.89 23.29
CA ARG A 550 3.27 3.71 23.78
C ARG A 550 2.69 3.20 25.08
N THR A 551 2.57 1.88 25.20
CA THR A 551 2.09 1.20 26.41
C THR A 551 3.22 0.80 27.37
N CYS A 552 2.85 0.39 28.58
CA CYS A 552 3.65 -0.53 29.39
C CYS A 552 3.72 -1.92 28.70
N PRO A 553 4.63 -2.83 29.09
CA PRO A 553 4.49 -4.25 28.80
C PRO A 553 3.14 -4.73 29.36
N VAL A 554 2.24 -5.21 28.49
CA VAL A 554 0.82 -5.42 28.81
C VAL A 554 0.34 -6.77 28.29
N TYR A 555 -0.59 -7.38 29.03
CA TYR A 555 -1.37 -8.56 28.63
C TYR A 555 -2.72 -8.51 29.34
N GLU A 556 -3.82 -8.89 28.68
CA GLU A 556 -5.19 -8.78 29.20
C GLU A 556 -5.52 -7.40 29.82
N ASN A 557 -5.02 -6.33 29.21
CA ASN A 557 -5.15 -4.92 29.61
C ASN A 557 -4.47 -4.56 30.95
N ILE A 558 -3.67 -5.45 31.55
CA ILE A 558 -2.93 -5.26 32.80
C ILE A 558 -1.44 -5.03 32.49
N CYS A 559 -0.83 -4.00 33.09
CA CYS A 559 0.63 -3.82 33.01
C CYS A 559 1.34 -4.95 33.75
N MET A 560 2.22 -5.66 33.05
CA MET A 560 3.01 -6.77 33.58
C MET A 560 4.40 -6.33 34.08
N ASN A 561 4.73 -5.04 33.93
CA ASN A 561 5.97 -4.43 34.41
C ASN A 561 5.76 -2.92 34.70
N ASP A 562 6.16 -2.45 35.89
CA ASP A 562 6.08 -1.03 36.30
C ASP A 562 7.16 -0.13 35.67
N GLY A 563 8.14 -0.73 34.97
CA GLY A 563 9.17 -0.02 34.24
C GLY A 563 8.59 0.87 33.13
N LYS A 564 9.20 2.04 32.92
CA LYS A 564 8.77 3.01 31.91
C LYS A 564 9.76 3.17 30.76
N ASN A 565 11.05 3.29 31.08
CA ASN A 565 12.09 3.60 30.09
C ASN A 565 13.29 2.63 30.12
N HIS A 566 13.43 1.80 31.16
CA HIS A 566 14.55 0.86 31.30
C HIS A 566 14.04 -0.51 31.77
N TYR A 567 13.76 -1.38 30.81
CA TYR A 567 13.31 -2.74 31.06
C TYR A 567 14.50 -3.70 31.21
N LYS A 568 14.41 -4.62 32.17
CA LYS A 568 15.46 -5.61 32.44
C LYS A 568 14.88 -7.01 32.61
N GLY A 569 15.53 -8.00 32.01
CA GLY A 569 15.09 -9.40 32.03
C GLY A 569 13.77 -9.62 31.28
N SER A 570 12.89 -10.46 31.84
CA SER A 570 11.57 -10.71 31.25
C SER A 570 10.65 -9.49 31.35
N LEU A 571 9.95 -9.18 30.25
CA LEU A 571 8.93 -8.12 30.20
C LEU A 571 7.57 -8.58 30.76
N ASN A 572 7.33 -9.90 30.80
CA ASN A 572 6.07 -10.56 31.18
C ASN A 572 4.83 -10.22 30.33
N GLY A 573 4.93 -9.27 29.39
CA GLY A 573 3.92 -8.91 28.38
C GLY A 573 4.57 -8.15 27.21
N THR A 574 3.82 -7.92 26.14
CA THR A 574 4.29 -7.20 24.93
C THR A 574 4.17 -5.69 25.11
N ILE A 575 5.10 -4.90 24.56
CA ILE A 575 4.94 -3.44 24.46
C ILE A 575 4.18 -3.13 23.16
N HIS A 576 3.09 -2.37 23.25
CA HIS A 576 2.33 -1.95 22.09
C HIS A 576 2.61 -0.48 21.78
N VAL A 577 2.69 -0.17 20.48
CA VAL A 577 3.05 1.16 19.98
C VAL A 577 2.17 1.54 18.79
N VAL A 578 1.52 2.69 18.88
CA VAL A 578 0.95 3.40 17.72
C VAL A 578 2.02 4.35 17.18
N ALA A 579 2.25 4.32 15.88
CA ALA A 579 3.23 5.11 15.15
C ALA A 579 2.69 5.56 13.78
N GLY A 580 1.38 5.89 13.72
CA GLY A 580 0.73 6.47 12.55
C GLY A 580 0.95 7.98 12.39
N GLY A 581 1.83 8.60 13.18
CA GLY A 581 2.22 9.99 13.02
C GLY A 581 3.07 10.28 11.76
N GLY A 582 3.07 9.42 10.73
CA GLY A 582 3.97 9.55 9.59
C GLY A 582 3.73 10.77 8.72
N GLY A 583 2.48 11.23 8.56
CA GLY A 583 2.22 12.42 7.75
C GLY A 583 0.76 12.87 7.68
N ALA A 584 -0.20 11.95 7.73
CA ALA A 584 -1.64 12.22 7.61
C ALA A 584 -2.25 12.98 8.80
N ASP A 585 -3.27 13.79 8.51
CA ASP A 585 -3.96 14.69 9.46
C ASP A 585 -4.19 14.07 10.85
N LEU A 586 -3.60 14.71 11.87
CA LEU A 586 -3.44 14.14 13.20
C LEU A 586 -4.78 13.78 13.88
N THR A 587 -4.80 12.59 14.48
CA THR A 587 -5.98 12.01 15.13
C THR A 587 -5.96 12.28 16.64
N PRO A 588 -6.99 12.94 17.22
CA PRO A 588 -6.98 13.33 18.63
C PRO A 588 -7.16 12.14 19.57
N PHE A 589 -6.60 12.27 20.79
CA PHE A 589 -6.81 11.31 21.88
C PHE A 589 -8.11 11.59 22.65
N ALA A 590 -8.65 10.54 23.27
CA ALA A 590 -9.71 10.67 24.27
C ALA A 590 -9.27 11.53 25.48
N PRO A 591 -10.20 12.28 26.12
CA PRO A 591 -9.89 13.27 27.16
C PRO A 591 -9.55 12.68 28.54
N PHE A 592 -9.02 11.47 28.59
CA PHE A 592 -8.53 10.78 29.78
C PHE A 592 -7.26 9.99 29.45
N LYS A 593 -6.68 9.29 30.43
CA LYS A 593 -5.51 8.42 30.23
C LYS A 593 -5.76 7.06 30.87
N THR A 594 -5.50 6.00 30.12
CA THR A 594 -5.63 4.61 30.59
C THR A 594 -4.47 4.22 31.51
N THR A 595 -4.63 3.13 32.27
CA THR A 595 -3.58 2.59 33.14
C THR A 595 -2.34 2.13 32.38
N TRP A 596 -2.52 1.59 31.17
CA TRP A 596 -1.45 1.05 30.35
C TRP A 596 -0.74 2.08 29.46
N SER A 597 -1.35 3.24 29.20
CA SER A 597 -0.74 4.31 28.38
C SER A 597 0.45 4.93 29.13
N VAL A 598 1.66 4.80 28.60
CA VAL A 598 2.88 5.38 29.19
C VAL A 598 3.12 6.76 28.60
N PHE A 599 3.22 6.87 27.28
CA PHE A 599 3.48 8.12 26.56
C PHE A 599 2.45 8.32 25.44
N ARG A 600 2.14 9.58 25.13
CA ARG A 600 1.26 9.99 24.02
C ARG A 600 1.75 11.32 23.45
N ASP A 601 1.68 11.47 22.13
CA ASP A 601 2.06 12.69 21.42
C ASP A 601 1.12 12.94 20.23
N TYR A 602 0.71 14.18 20.05
CA TYR A 602 -0.16 14.64 18.96
C TYR A 602 0.68 15.56 18.07
N ASP A 603 1.52 14.94 17.24
CA ASP A 603 2.49 15.57 16.35
C ASP A 603 2.96 14.50 15.35
N TYR A 604 3.73 14.91 14.33
CA TYR A 604 4.28 14.00 13.34
C TYR A 604 5.61 13.39 13.81
N GLY A 605 5.81 12.09 13.57
CA GLY A 605 7.01 11.37 13.97
C GLY A 605 7.03 9.90 13.56
N PHE A 606 8.18 9.28 13.78
CA PHE A 606 8.51 7.90 13.38
C PHE A 606 9.36 7.21 14.46
N LEU A 607 9.44 5.88 14.38
CA LEU A 607 10.24 5.06 15.30
C LEU A 607 11.63 4.80 14.72
N LYS A 608 12.63 4.73 15.61
CA LYS A 608 13.95 4.16 15.35
C LYS A 608 14.26 3.09 16.40
N LEU A 609 14.55 1.87 15.95
CA LEU A 609 14.99 0.76 16.79
C LEU A 609 16.47 0.50 16.53
N THR A 610 17.30 0.59 17.57
CA THR A 610 18.74 0.36 17.49
C THR A 610 19.11 -0.86 18.35
N ALA A 611 19.37 -1.99 17.71
CA ALA A 611 19.96 -3.15 18.38
C ALA A 611 21.48 -2.98 18.40
N PHE A 612 22.06 -2.89 19.60
CA PHE A 612 23.51 -2.76 19.79
C PHE A 612 24.22 -4.11 19.83
N ASN A 613 23.51 -5.13 20.32
CA ASN A 613 23.95 -6.52 20.47
C ASN A 613 22.74 -7.39 20.86
N HIS A 614 22.95 -8.69 20.96
CA HIS A 614 21.90 -9.67 21.28
C HIS A 614 21.17 -9.43 22.62
N SER A 615 21.77 -8.71 23.57
CA SER A 615 21.17 -8.44 24.88
C SER A 615 20.64 -7.01 25.06
N THR A 616 20.84 -6.10 24.10
CA THR A 616 20.52 -4.66 24.25
C THR A 616 19.83 -4.06 23.03
N LEU A 617 18.55 -3.69 23.19
CA LEU A 617 17.76 -2.92 22.25
C LEU A 617 17.43 -1.53 22.81
N LEU A 618 17.61 -0.50 22.00
CA LEU A 618 17.09 0.86 22.21
C LEU A 618 15.92 1.11 21.26
N PHE A 619 14.87 1.72 21.79
CA PHE A 619 13.72 2.26 21.07
C PHE A 619 13.73 3.77 21.22
N GLU A 620 13.52 4.49 20.12
CA GLU A 620 13.41 5.94 20.05
C GLU A 620 12.18 6.33 19.22
N TYR A 621 11.37 7.26 19.72
CA TYR A 621 10.38 7.99 18.94
C TYR A 621 10.95 9.36 18.58
N LYS A 622 11.07 9.64 17.28
CA LYS A 622 11.64 10.87 16.72
C LYS A 622 10.52 11.69 16.07
N LYS A 623 10.44 13.00 16.34
CA LYS A 623 9.47 13.87 15.63
C LYS A 623 9.98 14.26 14.24
N SER A 624 9.10 14.31 13.26
CA SER A 624 9.43 14.63 11.87
C SER A 624 9.83 16.10 11.68
N ARG A 625 9.35 16.99 12.55
CA ARG A 625 9.61 18.44 12.48
C ARG A 625 11.08 18.83 12.72
N ASP A 626 11.85 18.01 13.43
CA ASP A 626 13.19 18.35 13.90
C ASP A 626 14.17 17.17 14.04
N GLY A 627 13.70 15.92 13.90
CA GLY A 627 14.54 14.72 14.02
C GLY A 627 14.99 14.39 15.43
N ASN A 628 14.53 15.12 16.46
CA ASN A 628 14.91 14.88 17.86
C ASN A 628 14.10 13.74 18.48
N VAL A 629 14.67 13.07 19.49
CA VAL A 629 14.00 12.02 20.26
C VAL A 629 13.12 12.64 21.35
N TYR A 630 11.83 12.27 21.40
CA TYR A 630 10.86 12.77 22.39
C TYR A 630 10.37 11.72 23.39
N ASP A 631 10.45 10.44 23.03
CA ASP A 631 10.23 9.31 23.94
C ASP A 631 11.20 8.18 23.59
N SER A 632 11.61 7.39 24.58
CA SER A 632 12.55 6.28 24.39
C SER A 632 12.48 5.25 25.51
N PHE A 633 12.89 4.02 25.20
CA PHE A 633 13.15 3.00 26.20
C PHE A 633 14.25 2.03 25.76
N THR A 634 14.85 1.35 26.74
CA THR A 634 15.82 0.27 26.50
C THR A 634 15.29 -1.06 27.05
N ILE A 635 15.49 -2.16 26.31
CA ILE A 635 15.36 -3.53 26.81
C ILE A 635 16.77 -4.11 26.97
N SER A 636 17.10 -4.56 28.19
CA SER A 636 18.38 -5.19 28.51
C SER A 636 18.15 -6.56 29.18
N ARG A 637 18.38 -7.65 28.46
CA ARG A 637 18.04 -9.02 28.90
C ARG A 637 18.89 -10.07 28.19
N ASP A 638 18.95 -11.28 28.73
CA ASP A 638 19.64 -12.40 28.11
C ASP A 638 18.65 -13.41 27.51
N TYR A 639 19.14 -14.34 26.68
CA TYR A 639 18.34 -15.44 26.12
C TYR A 639 17.61 -16.28 27.20
N ARG A 640 18.22 -16.47 28.38
CA ARG A 640 17.59 -17.11 29.55
C ARG A 640 16.29 -16.42 30.00
N ASP A 641 16.18 -15.12 29.83
CA ASP A 641 15.00 -14.35 30.24
C ASP A 641 13.86 -14.53 29.23
N ILE A 642 14.20 -14.64 27.94
CA ILE A 642 13.25 -15.04 26.88
C ILE A 642 12.75 -16.48 27.10
N LEU A 643 13.60 -17.39 27.59
CA LEU A 643 13.20 -18.75 27.96
C LEU A 643 12.37 -18.81 29.27
N SER A 644 12.59 -17.91 30.22
CA SER A 644 11.94 -17.94 31.54
C SER A 644 10.40 -17.91 31.45
N CYS A 645 9.70 -18.76 32.20
CA CYS A 645 8.24 -18.86 32.12
C CYS A 645 7.54 -17.59 32.61
N THR A 646 6.55 -17.13 31.86
CA THR A 646 5.65 -16.01 32.24
C THR A 646 4.20 -16.48 32.22
N PHE A 647 3.26 -15.62 32.64
CA PHE A 647 1.82 -15.92 32.57
C PHE A 647 1.43 -16.28 31.12
N ASP A 648 0.66 -17.35 30.94
CA ASP A 648 0.30 -17.96 29.64
C ASP A 648 1.46 -18.26 28.67
N SER A 649 2.71 -18.27 29.15
CA SER A 649 3.92 -18.50 28.35
C SER A 649 4.93 -19.36 29.10
N CYS A 650 4.53 -20.62 29.36
CA CYS A 650 5.38 -21.65 29.94
C CYS A 650 5.22 -22.95 29.16
N SER A 651 6.35 -23.56 28.76
CA SER A 651 6.34 -24.82 28.00
C SER A 651 6.00 -26.01 28.90
N SER A 652 5.38 -27.04 28.33
CA SER A 652 5.09 -28.29 29.04
C SER A 652 6.38 -28.97 29.50
N THR A 653 6.41 -29.41 30.76
CA THR A 653 7.53 -30.15 31.36
C THR A 653 7.17 -31.62 31.57
N THR A 654 8.19 -32.46 31.77
CA THR A 654 8.04 -33.86 32.18
C THR A 654 8.60 -34.05 33.59
N LEU A 655 8.06 -35.03 34.33
CA LEU A 655 8.56 -35.44 35.65
C LEU A 655 9.64 -36.53 35.57
N ALA A 656 10.04 -36.93 34.35
CA ALA A 656 11.20 -37.80 34.15
C ALA A 656 12.51 -37.07 34.54
N SER A 657 13.52 -37.84 34.98
CA SER A 657 14.84 -37.36 35.40
C SER A 657 15.92 -38.39 35.08
#